data_AF-A0A520CZW0-F1
#
_entry.id   AF-A0A520CZW0-F1
#
_cell.length_a   1.000
_cell.length_b   1.000
_cell.length_c   1.000
_cell.angle_alpha   90.00
_cell.angle_beta   90.00
_cell.angle_gamma   90.00
#
_symmetry.space_group_name_H-M   'P 1'
#
loop_
_entity.id
_entity.type
_entity.pdbx_description
1 polymer ?
#
loop_
_entity_poly.entity_id
_entity_poly.type
_entity_poly.pdbx_seq_one_letter_code
_entity_poly.pdbx_strand_id
1 'polypeptide(L)'
;MTIDEIYKKEEISVRSYHVCKYNDFNSISDLTKYYDKTKTFEKLRNCGRKSNEELIDLCNKYQRKQIEKPEVGIININDPKNILLNLTRVQREVINSFIFVNTQSLTVRSKNAISLHLKNNLKFKNFTEKILLSENFDVKNIKNIGAKCIPELEIYISIIKDFILEVSQTKDEKYLIALKNKFFIHRTFSIPLIPVEILESDSIFSFTNFLLDQNAFFDKVQTLIVKKALKIYHNQDEITLDDISNMVDLSKERVRQIRKICLEEFIDKLVFVQNFNDDLFQKYGIDIASNYLEIDTDVIEKINSSNKTHFSKEFITYILSAYLDNQFSLIGNFEDVLQPSYFNSRYRHNWNNLYLIKQGIALEFDFIGFANDIRERINDRIVESYSFNFKSYLSKFLTNNNIDVLDLIFPICEKITSDEFQLYLDLDENLNFKRNTNRQAHEYVYEALEQLGKPSKVKEIFEKVIELHPNYETEEAKIRVAMKRKDGFVPIGRNSVFGLKKWENELENFKGGTIREIVEEFLIQFSEPKHISEITEHVLKYRPKSNQYSILQNLKLDESGSYVFFIGSNIGITSKKYESDLKKISEVNKTDKKTWEERFEMLQNFIAIEKRLPFSNGVPENEIKLYRWLNIQKSKQNKGKLDKYKEVKINCLIEGSPSINGRRRLFSSEKYEELFSFVSINRRLPSANKNCEENLYKFFYKQRKLYDANELDSKEEIKFIEVAK
;
A
#
# COMPACT_ATOMS: atom_id res chain seq x y z
N MET A 1 -68.86 -23.62 -4.99
CA MET A 1 -70.08 -24.15 -5.61
C MET A 1 -69.92 -25.64 -5.80
N THR A 2 -70.88 -26.44 -5.35
CA THR A 2 -70.85 -27.91 -5.48
C THR A 2 -71.34 -28.37 -6.85
N ILE A 3 -70.97 -29.58 -7.26
CA ILE A 3 -71.46 -30.13 -8.54
C ILE A 3 -72.97 -30.39 -8.52
N ASP A 4 -73.54 -30.69 -7.34
CA ASP A 4 -74.98 -30.83 -7.17
C ASP A 4 -75.72 -29.50 -7.40
N GLU A 5 -75.16 -28.38 -6.93
CA GLU A 5 -75.69 -27.04 -7.19
C GLU A 5 -75.62 -26.64 -8.66
N ILE A 6 -74.52 -26.98 -9.34
CA ILE A 6 -74.31 -26.68 -10.76
C ILE A 6 -75.29 -27.46 -11.63
N TYR A 7 -75.51 -28.74 -11.31
CA TYR A 7 -76.48 -29.56 -12.02
C TYR A 7 -77.93 -29.10 -11.77
N LYS A 8 -78.29 -28.73 -10.55
CA LYS A 8 -79.62 -28.14 -10.23
C LYS A 8 -79.89 -26.83 -10.97
N LYS A 9 -78.86 -26.10 -11.38
CA LYS A 9 -78.94 -24.88 -12.19
C LYS A 9 -78.93 -25.16 -13.70
N GLU A 10 -78.99 -26.44 -14.10
CA GLU A 10 -78.96 -26.89 -15.49
C GLU A 10 -77.71 -26.42 -16.27
N GLU A 11 -76.60 -26.15 -15.57
CA GLU A 11 -75.38 -25.64 -16.20
C GLU A 11 -74.49 -26.74 -16.81
N ILE A 12 -74.78 -28.01 -16.49
CA ILE A 12 -74.16 -29.18 -17.09
C ILE A 12 -75.21 -30.25 -17.35
N SER A 13 -75.00 -31.04 -18.40
CA SER A 13 -75.84 -32.19 -18.72
C SER A 13 -75.76 -33.28 -17.64
N VAL A 14 -76.81 -34.13 -17.60
CA VAL A 14 -76.88 -35.33 -16.76
C VAL A 14 -75.63 -36.21 -16.94
N ARG A 15 -75.12 -36.30 -18.18
CA ARG A 15 -73.94 -37.10 -18.51
C ARG A 15 -72.69 -36.52 -17.85
N SER A 16 -72.48 -35.21 -17.95
CA SER A 16 -71.32 -34.54 -17.36
C SER A 16 -71.39 -34.50 -15.83
N TYR A 17 -72.58 -34.35 -15.27
CA TYR A 17 -72.82 -34.54 -13.84
C TYR A 17 -72.38 -35.94 -13.35
N HIS A 18 -72.76 -37.00 -14.07
CA HIS A 18 -72.30 -38.35 -13.74
C HIS A 18 -70.79 -38.53 -13.92
N VAL A 19 -70.17 -37.93 -14.95
CA VAL A 19 -68.70 -37.94 -15.09
C VAL A 19 -68.05 -37.33 -13.84
N CYS A 20 -68.56 -36.22 -13.33
CA CYS A 20 -68.05 -35.62 -12.10
C CYS A 20 -68.20 -36.54 -10.89
N LYS A 21 -69.39 -37.11 -10.69
CA LYS A 21 -69.67 -38.00 -9.54
C LYS A 21 -68.90 -39.32 -9.57
N TYR A 22 -68.68 -39.90 -10.75
CA TYR A 22 -67.91 -41.15 -10.89
C TYR A 22 -66.40 -41.00 -10.72
N ASN A 23 -65.89 -39.75 -10.80
CA ASN A 23 -64.47 -39.46 -10.63
C ASN A 23 -64.23 -38.57 -9.38
N ASP A 24 -65.15 -38.60 -8.42
CA ASP A 24 -65.07 -37.92 -7.11
C ASP A 24 -64.89 -36.39 -7.16
N PHE A 25 -65.33 -35.74 -8.25
CA PHE A 25 -65.38 -34.28 -8.32
C PHE A 25 -66.66 -33.76 -7.64
N ASN A 26 -66.51 -33.31 -6.39
CA ASN A 26 -67.62 -32.84 -5.56
C ASN A 26 -67.85 -31.32 -5.67
N SER A 27 -66.83 -30.56 -6.08
CA SER A 27 -66.91 -29.11 -6.24
C SER A 27 -66.32 -28.62 -7.57
N ILE A 28 -66.69 -27.39 -7.96
CA ILE A 28 -66.09 -26.72 -9.12
C ILE A 28 -64.57 -26.56 -8.96
N SER A 29 -64.09 -26.35 -7.72
CA SER A 29 -62.67 -26.26 -7.39
C SER A 29 -61.92 -27.54 -7.77
N ASP A 30 -62.50 -28.71 -7.51
CA ASP A 30 -61.87 -30.00 -7.80
C ASP A 30 -61.74 -30.22 -9.32
N LEU A 31 -62.76 -29.82 -10.07
CA LEU A 31 -62.73 -29.84 -11.54
C LEU A 31 -61.69 -28.89 -12.12
N THR A 32 -61.63 -27.64 -11.64
CA THR A 32 -60.62 -26.67 -12.11
C THR A 32 -59.20 -27.13 -11.77
N LYS A 33 -58.96 -27.70 -10.57
CA LYS A 33 -57.65 -28.25 -10.18
C LYS A 33 -57.21 -29.38 -11.11
N TYR A 34 -58.13 -30.28 -11.45
CA TYR A 34 -57.84 -31.35 -12.40
C TYR A 34 -57.55 -30.79 -13.80
N TYR A 35 -58.40 -29.89 -14.28
CA TYR A 35 -58.24 -29.24 -15.59
C TYR A 35 -56.94 -28.46 -15.70
N ASP A 36 -56.50 -27.77 -14.65
CA ASP A 36 -55.24 -27.02 -14.68
C ASP A 36 -54.02 -27.95 -14.82
N LYS A 37 -54.10 -29.17 -14.31
CA LYS A 37 -53.05 -30.17 -14.41
C LYS A 37 -53.05 -30.91 -15.75
N THR A 38 -54.21 -31.26 -16.29
CA THR A 38 -54.31 -32.15 -17.46
C THR A 38 -54.71 -31.44 -18.75
N LYS A 39 -55.33 -30.26 -18.65
CA LYS A 39 -55.94 -29.47 -19.74
C LYS A 39 -56.98 -30.23 -20.58
N THR A 40 -57.46 -31.37 -20.08
CA THR A 40 -58.50 -32.20 -20.71
C THR A 40 -59.13 -33.16 -19.68
N PHE A 41 -60.39 -33.54 -19.91
CA PHE A 41 -61.14 -34.55 -19.16
C PHE A 41 -61.33 -35.85 -19.92
N GLU A 42 -60.80 -35.99 -21.14
CA GLU A 42 -60.99 -37.20 -21.97
C GLU A 42 -60.45 -38.49 -21.33
N LYS A 43 -59.51 -38.37 -20.38
CA LYS A 43 -58.95 -39.50 -19.63
C LYS A 43 -59.82 -39.95 -18.45
N LEU A 44 -60.90 -39.22 -18.15
CA LEU A 44 -61.82 -39.58 -17.07
C LEU A 44 -62.76 -40.69 -17.49
N ARG A 45 -63.10 -41.55 -16.52
CA ARG A 45 -64.06 -42.62 -16.74
C ARG A 45 -65.40 -42.03 -17.18
N ASN A 46 -65.97 -42.58 -18.26
CA ASN A 46 -67.25 -42.19 -18.86
C ASN A 46 -67.30 -40.79 -19.51
N CYS A 47 -66.17 -40.10 -19.64
CA CYS A 47 -66.09 -38.79 -20.29
C CYS A 47 -65.93 -38.94 -21.81
N GLY A 48 -66.98 -38.61 -22.56
CA GLY A 48 -66.92 -38.52 -24.03
C GLY A 48 -66.65 -37.08 -24.49
N ARG A 49 -66.34 -36.89 -25.78
CA ARG A 49 -66.00 -35.58 -26.37
C ARG A 49 -66.93 -34.43 -25.96
N LYS A 50 -68.25 -34.62 -26.03
CA LYS A 50 -69.24 -33.60 -25.63
C LYS A 50 -69.19 -33.27 -24.13
N SER A 51 -69.01 -34.26 -23.27
CA SER A 51 -68.88 -34.02 -21.81
C SER A 51 -67.55 -33.37 -21.47
N ASN A 52 -66.49 -33.70 -22.21
CA ASN A 52 -65.20 -33.03 -22.08
C ASN A 52 -65.32 -31.54 -22.41
N GLU A 53 -65.89 -31.20 -23.58
CA GLU A 53 -66.10 -29.81 -24.00
C GLU A 53 -66.98 -29.05 -22.98
N GLU A 54 -68.08 -29.65 -22.53
CA GLU A 54 -68.99 -29.06 -21.54
C GLU A 54 -68.34 -28.80 -20.17
N LEU A 55 -67.50 -29.71 -19.68
CA LEU A 55 -66.77 -29.53 -18.40
C LEU A 55 -65.64 -28.50 -18.52
N ILE A 56 -65.02 -28.37 -19.69
CA ILE A 56 -64.03 -27.32 -19.98
C ILE A 56 -64.72 -25.94 -19.97
N ASP A 57 -65.86 -25.83 -20.65
CA ASP A 57 -66.66 -24.59 -20.67
C ASP A 57 -67.12 -24.19 -19.27
N LEU A 58 -67.51 -25.18 -18.45
CA LEU A 58 -67.85 -24.94 -17.04
C LEU A 58 -66.65 -24.39 -16.25
N CYS A 59 -65.45 -24.98 -16.40
CA CYS A 59 -64.24 -24.50 -15.72
C CYS A 59 -63.90 -23.06 -16.13
N ASN A 60 -63.97 -22.77 -17.43
CA ASN A 60 -63.73 -21.43 -17.97
C ASN A 60 -64.76 -20.40 -17.46
N LYS A 61 -66.02 -20.79 -17.36
CA LYS A 61 -67.11 -19.95 -16.84
C LYS A 61 -66.89 -19.55 -15.39
N TYR A 62 -66.40 -20.47 -14.55
CA TYR A 62 -66.20 -20.23 -13.12
C TYR A 62 -64.81 -19.67 -12.77
N GLN A 63 -63.76 -19.92 -13.57
CA GLN A 63 -62.47 -19.20 -13.44
C GLN A 63 -62.64 -17.69 -13.64
N ARG A 64 -63.53 -17.27 -14.55
CA ARG A 64 -63.84 -15.84 -14.78
C ARG A 64 -64.60 -15.16 -13.64
N LYS A 65 -65.19 -15.91 -12.69
CA LYS A 65 -66.01 -15.37 -11.59
C LYS A 65 -65.27 -15.23 -10.25
N GLN A 66 -64.05 -15.74 -10.11
CA GLN A 66 -63.27 -15.63 -8.86
C GLN A 66 -62.42 -14.35 -8.73
N ILE A 67 -62.51 -13.43 -9.69
CA ILE A 67 -61.90 -12.10 -9.60
C ILE A 67 -63.06 -11.11 -9.52
N GLU A 68 -63.41 -10.68 -8.31
CA GLU A 68 -64.36 -9.59 -8.13
C GLU A 68 -63.81 -8.33 -8.82
N LYS A 69 -64.56 -7.84 -9.81
CA LYS A 69 -64.29 -6.59 -10.52
C LYS A 69 -64.77 -5.43 -9.63
N PRO A 70 -63.99 -4.34 -9.48
CA PRO A 70 -64.55 -3.07 -9.05
C PRO A 70 -65.51 -2.54 -10.12
N GLU A 71 -66.58 -1.88 -9.67
CA GLU A 71 -67.67 -1.38 -10.51
C GLU A 71 -67.19 -0.44 -11.63
N VAL A 72 -67.80 -0.63 -12.80
CA VAL A 72 -67.43 -0.06 -14.10
C VAL A 72 -68.10 1.30 -14.30
N GLY A 73 -67.30 2.32 -14.62
CA GLY A 73 -67.76 3.46 -15.41
C GLY A 73 -67.72 3.09 -16.90
N ILE A 74 -68.88 3.00 -17.55
CA ILE A 74 -69.02 2.53 -18.93
C ILE A 74 -68.47 3.59 -19.90
N ILE A 75 -67.32 3.30 -20.53
CA ILE A 75 -66.89 3.93 -21.78
C ILE A 75 -67.21 2.93 -22.90
N ASN A 76 -67.80 3.39 -23.99
CA ASN A 76 -68.16 2.55 -25.15
C ASN A 76 -66.86 2.22 -25.95
N ILE A 77 -66.24 1.06 -25.66
CA ILE A 77 -64.83 0.72 -26.01
C ILE A 77 -64.65 -0.01 -27.37
N ASN A 78 -65.68 -0.18 -28.20
CA ASN A 78 -65.54 -1.02 -29.42
C ASN A 78 -64.86 -0.34 -30.64
N ASP A 79 -64.36 0.90 -30.53
CA ASP A 79 -63.60 1.55 -31.61
C ASP A 79 -62.09 1.61 -31.27
N PRO A 80 -61.22 0.89 -31.99
CA PRO A 80 -59.77 0.95 -31.79
C PRO A 80 -59.18 2.36 -31.92
N LYS A 81 -59.83 3.27 -32.67
CA LYS A 81 -59.41 4.68 -32.77
C LYS A 81 -59.64 5.43 -31.46
N ASN A 82 -60.74 5.16 -30.75
CA ASN A 82 -61.01 5.76 -29.44
C ASN A 82 -60.05 5.24 -28.36
N ILE A 83 -59.69 3.95 -28.40
CA ILE A 83 -58.68 3.40 -27.50
C ILE A 83 -57.33 4.08 -27.73
N LEU A 84 -56.89 4.22 -28.99
CA LEU A 84 -55.60 4.85 -29.32
C LEU A 84 -55.44 6.29 -28.78
N LEU A 85 -56.53 7.05 -28.73
CA LEU A 85 -56.53 8.45 -28.26
C LEU A 85 -56.60 8.57 -26.74
N ASN A 86 -57.33 7.69 -26.05
CA ASN A 86 -57.72 7.87 -24.65
C ASN A 86 -56.84 7.16 -23.62
N LEU A 87 -55.86 6.34 -24.03
CA LEU A 87 -54.97 5.66 -23.09
C LEU A 87 -54.00 6.63 -22.39
N THR A 88 -53.86 6.45 -21.08
CA THR A 88 -52.87 7.14 -20.23
C THR A 88 -51.45 6.75 -20.61
N ARG A 89 -50.46 7.50 -20.10
CA ARG A 89 -49.05 7.17 -20.29
C ARG A 89 -48.71 5.78 -19.76
N VAL A 90 -49.14 5.46 -18.53
CA VAL A 90 -48.90 4.15 -17.88
C VAL A 90 -49.50 3.01 -18.70
N GLN A 91 -50.75 3.14 -19.13
CA GLN A 91 -51.40 2.13 -19.98
C GLN A 91 -50.64 1.88 -21.28
N ARG A 92 -50.16 2.95 -21.95
CA ARG A 92 -49.34 2.83 -23.17
C ARG A 92 -48.02 2.12 -22.90
N GLU A 93 -47.37 2.43 -21.79
CA GLU A 93 -46.12 1.78 -21.38
C GLU A 93 -46.33 0.28 -21.14
N VAL A 94 -47.36 -0.10 -20.37
CA VAL A 94 -47.72 -1.50 -20.12
C VAL A 94 -48.00 -2.26 -21.42
N ILE A 95 -48.76 -1.66 -22.35
CA ILE A 95 -49.03 -2.27 -23.66
C ILE A 95 -47.77 -2.39 -24.50
N ASN A 96 -46.91 -1.36 -24.54
CA ASN A 96 -45.64 -1.41 -25.28
C ASN A 96 -44.76 -2.56 -24.79
N SER A 97 -44.63 -2.69 -23.46
CA SER A 97 -43.92 -3.80 -22.83
C SER A 97 -44.49 -5.16 -23.24
N PHE A 98 -45.82 -5.30 -23.19
CA PHE A 98 -46.50 -6.53 -23.57
C PHE A 98 -46.28 -6.89 -25.05
N ILE A 99 -46.40 -5.92 -25.96
CA ILE A 99 -46.13 -6.13 -27.40
C ILE A 99 -44.69 -6.58 -27.60
N PHE A 100 -43.73 -5.89 -26.98
CA PHE A 100 -42.31 -6.19 -27.13
C PHE A 100 -42.01 -7.65 -26.77
N VAL A 101 -42.38 -8.08 -25.57
CA VAL A 101 -42.10 -9.43 -25.06
C VAL A 101 -42.82 -10.51 -25.86
N ASN A 102 -44.11 -10.32 -26.20
CA ASN A 102 -44.83 -11.28 -27.03
C ASN A 102 -44.20 -11.37 -28.43
N THR A 103 -43.62 -10.29 -28.95
CA THR A 103 -42.90 -10.31 -30.24
C THR A 103 -41.61 -11.12 -30.14
N GLN A 104 -40.87 -11.00 -29.02
CA GLN A 104 -39.68 -11.82 -28.76
C GLN A 104 -40.00 -13.31 -28.62
N SER A 105 -41.26 -13.63 -28.35
CA SER A 105 -41.75 -14.99 -28.07
C SER A 105 -42.12 -15.79 -29.31
N LEU A 106 -42.21 -15.12 -30.45
CA LEU A 106 -42.48 -15.72 -31.74
C LEU A 106 -41.29 -16.52 -32.24
N THR A 107 -41.56 -17.52 -33.09
CA THR A 107 -40.51 -18.19 -33.86
C THR A 107 -39.69 -17.16 -34.64
N VAL A 108 -38.40 -17.45 -34.87
CA VAL A 108 -37.47 -16.53 -35.56
C VAL A 108 -38.07 -15.98 -36.85
N ARG A 109 -38.75 -16.83 -37.63
CA ARG A 109 -39.40 -16.42 -38.88
C ARG A 109 -40.57 -15.47 -38.67
N SER A 110 -41.48 -15.79 -37.76
CA SER A 110 -42.65 -14.95 -37.44
C SER A 110 -42.23 -13.63 -36.82
N LYS A 111 -41.26 -13.65 -35.89
CA LYS A 111 -40.63 -12.47 -35.28
C LYS A 111 -40.02 -11.54 -36.34
N ASN A 112 -39.21 -12.07 -37.25
CA ASN A 112 -38.57 -11.28 -38.29
C ASN A 112 -39.60 -10.69 -39.26
N ALA A 113 -40.61 -11.47 -39.64
CA ALA A 113 -41.65 -11.02 -40.55
C ALA A 113 -42.50 -9.88 -39.95
N ILE A 114 -42.97 -10.04 -38.71
CA ILE A 114 -43.79 -9.01 -38.04
C ILE A 114 -42.97 -7.76 -37.72
N SER A 115 -41.70 -7.92 -37.30
CA SER A 115 -40.81 -6.79 -37.03
C SER A 115 -40.55 -5.98 -38.30
N LEU A 116 -40.29 -6.65 -39.42
CA LEU A 116 -40.10 -6.00 -40.72
C LEU A 116 -41.37 -5.25 -41.16
N HIS A 117 -42.55 -5.87 -41.03
CA HIS A 117 -43.84 -5.23 -41.34
C HIS A 117 -44.04 -3.95 -40.49
N LEU A 118 -43.68 -4.02 -39.22
CA LEU A 118 -43.71 -2.90 -38.28
C LEU A 118 -42.54 -1.92 -38.46
N LYS A 119 -41.63 -2.11 -39.43
CA LYS A 119 -40.41 -1.30 -39.61
C LYS A 119 -39.57 -1.21 -38.33
N ASN A 120 -39.45 -2.33 -37.61
CA ASN A 120 -38.75 -2.46 -36.33
C ASN A 120 -39.24 -1.50 -35.22
N ASN A 121 -40.47 -1.00 -35.33
CA ASN A 121 -41.09 -0.15 -34.33
C ASN A 121 -42.25 -0.89 -33.64
N LEU A 122 -41.98 -1.46 -32.46
CA LEU A 122 -42.97 -2.23 -31.71
C LEU A 122 -43.85 -1.37 -30.78
N LYS A 123 -43.82 -0.04 -30.92
CA LYS A 123 -44.67 0.85 -30.11
C LYS A 123 -46.14 0.65 -30.48
N PHE A 124 -47.00 0.68 -29.46
CA PHE A 124 -48.46 0.58 -29.52
C PHE A 124 -49.05 1.40 -30.65
N LYS A 125 -48.63 2.66 -30.82
CA LYS A 125 -49.11 3.54 -31.91
C LYS A 125 -48.86 2.94 -33.30
N ASN A 126 -47.64 2.48 -33.56
CA ASN A 126 -47.30 1.88 -34.85
C ASN A 126 -47.97 0.51 -35.03
N PHE A 127 -48.11 -0.27 -33.95
CA PHE A 127 -48.84 -1.54 -33.96
C PHE A 127 -50.32 -1.33 -34.31
N THR A 128 -50.99 -0.39 -33.65
CA THR A 128 -52.40 -0.04 -33.93
C THR A 128 -52.57 0.45 -35.35
N GLU A 129 -51.76 1.42 -35.80
CA GLU A 129 -51.87 2.00 -37.15
C GLU A 129 -51.71 0.96 -38.26
N LYS A 130 -50.75 0.04 -38.12
CA LYS A 130 -50.42 -0.92 -39.19
C LYS A 130 -51.21 -2.22 -39.15
N ILE A 131 -51.66 -2.65 -37.97
CA ILE A 131 -52.29 -3.96 -37.79
C ILE A 131 -53.78 -3.80 -37.45
N LEU A 132 -54.12 -2.96 -36.48
CA LEU A 132 -55.48 -2.89 -35.93
C LEU A 132 -56.41 -1.95 -36.71
N LEU A 133 -55.87 -0.86 -37.27
CA LEU A 133 -56.60 0.18 -37.98
C LEU A 133 -56.49 0.09 -39.52
N SER A 134 -55.68 -0.83 -40.03
CA SER A 134 -55.49 -1.03 -41.46
C SER A 134 -56.66 -1.82 -42.04
N GLU A 135 -57.48 -1.17 -42.88
CA GLU A 135 -58.71 -1.74 -43.47
C GLU A 135 -58.48 -3.05 -44.24
N ASN A 136 -57.28 -3.25 -44.79
CA ASN A 136 -56.91 -4.44 -45.58
C ASN A 136 -55.81 -5.28 -44.92
N PHE A 137 -55.67 -5.22 -43.60
CA PHE A 137 -54.68 -6.05 -42.91
C PHE A 137 -55.13 -7.52 -42.88
N ASP A 138 -54.37 -8.37 -43.55
CA ASP A 138 -54.43 -9.83 -43.43
C ASP A 138 -53.01 -10.31 -43.12
N VAL A 139 -52.89 -11.19 -42.13
CA VAL A 139 -51.61 -11.82 -41.76
C VAL A 139 -50.95 -12.43 -42.99
N LYS A 140 -51.72 -13.05 -43.90
CA LYS A 140 -51.23 -13.67 -45.15
C LYS A 140 -50.48 -12.70 -46.07
N ASN A 141 -50.74 -11.41 -45.96
CA ASN A 141 -50.14 -10.37 -46.80
C ASN A 141 -48.78 -9.88 -46.26
N ILE A 142 -48.35 -10.34 -45.09
CA ILE A 142 -47.02 -10.03 -44.55
C ILE A 142 -45.94 -10.66 -45.45
N LYS A 143 -44.84 -9.95 -45.71
CA LYS A 143 -43.75 -10.47 -46.53
C LYS A 143 -42.98 -11.57 -45.77
N ASN A 144 -42.53 -12.61 -46.46
CA ASN A 144 -41.62 -13.67 -45.97
C ASN A 144 -42.19 -14.66 -44.91
N ILE A 145 -43.50 -14.68 -44.71
CA ILE A 145 -44.19 -15.67 -43.87
C ILE A 145 -44.52 -16.96 -44.63
N GLY A 146 -44.42 -18.10 -43.94
CA GLY A 146 -44.88 -19.39 -44.44
C GLY A 146 -46.21 -19.82 -43.78
N ALA A 147 -46.82 -20.88 -44.29
CA ALA A 147 -48.13 -21.37 -43.82
C ALA A 147 -48.21 -21.61 -42.29
N LYS A 148 -47.11 -22.06 -41.67
CA LYS A 148 -47.03 -22.29 -40.22
C LYS A 148 -46.96 -21.00 -39.39
N CYS A 149 -46.51 -19.90 -39.97
CA CYS A 149 -46.42 -18.60 -39.29
C CYS A 149 -47.78 -17.89 -39.18
N ILE A 150 -48.72 -18.20 -40.09
CA ILE A 150 -50.03 -17.53 -40.12
C ILE A 150 -50.81 -17.77 -38.83
N PRO A 151 -51.06 -19.02 -38.37
CA PRO A 151 -51.78 -19.25 -37.12
C PRO A 151 -51.06 -18.68 -35.91
N GLU A 152 -49.72 -18.73 -35.89
CA GLU A 152 -48.91 -18.18 -34.81
C GLU A 152 -49.08 -16.65 -34.68
N LEU A 153 -49.02 -15.93 -35.81
CA LEU A 153 -49.19 -14.48 -35.85
C LEU A 153 -50.63 -14.05 -35.57
N GLU A 154 -51.63 -14.82 -36.02
CA GLU A 154 -53.04 -14.58 -35.69
C GLU A 154 -53.28 -14.69 -34.18
N ILE A 155 -52.74 -15.73 -33.53
CA ILE A 155 -52.80 -15.91 -32.08
C ILE A 155 -52.10 -14.75 -31.37
N TYR A 156 -50.88 -14.39 -31.81
CA TYR A 156 -50.12 -13.28 -31.25
C TYR A 156 -50.89 -11.94 -31.33
N ILE A 157 -51.50 -11.64 -32.47
CA ILE A 157 -52.32 -10.43 -32.64
C ILE A 157 -53.56 -10.48 -31.75
N SER A 158 -54.21 -11.64 -31.62
CA SER A 158 -55.38 -11.81 -30.74
C SER A 158 -55.02 -11.55 -29.28
N ILE A 159 -53.93 -12.15 -28.79
CA ILE A 159 -53.47 -11.96 -27.41
C ILE A 159 -53.17 -10.49 -27.11
N ILE A 160 -52.53 -9.79 -28.06
CA ILE A 160 -52.27 -8.35 -27.92
C ILE A 160 -53.56 -7.53 -27.92
N LYS A 161 -54.53 -7.85 -28.79
CA LYS A 161 -55.84 -7.18 -28.82
C LYS A 161 -56.58 -7.34 -27.48
N ASP A 162 -56.63 -8.56 -26.95
CA ASP A 162 -57.31 -8.85 -25.68
C ASP A 162 -56.64 -8.09 -24.53
N PHE A 163 -55.31 -8.05 -24.50
CA PHE A 163 -54.56 -7.31 -23.49
C PHE A 163 -54.75 -5.80 -23.59
N ILE A 164 -54.78 -5.24 -24.81
CA ILE A 164 -55.10 -3.81 -25.03
C ILE A 164 -56.48 -3.49 -24.45
N LEU A 165 -57.47 -4.36 -24.66
CA LEU A 165 -58.81 -4.18 -24.13
C LEU A 165 -58.81 -4.24 -22.59
N GLU A 166 -58.16 -5.23 -21.99
CA GLU A 166 -58.01 -5.35 -20.52
C GLU A 166 -57.39 -4.09 -19.90
N VAL A 167 -56.24 -3.65 -20.43
CA VAL A 167 -55.55 -2.45 -19.97
C VAL A 167 -56.39 -1.18 -20.15
N SER A 168 -57.15 -1.08 -21.24
CA SER A 168 -57.98 0.10 -21.52
C SER A 168 -59.15 0.27 -20.55
N GLN A 169 -59.59 -0.80 -19.88
CA GLN A 169 -60.77 -0.81 -19.00
C GLN A 169 -60.49 -0.29 -17.59
N THR A 170 -59.22 -0.12 -17.20
CA THR A 170 -58.83 0.27 -15.85
C THR A 170 -57.88 1.46 -15.85
N LYS A 171 -58.07 2.37 -14.91
CA LYS A 171 -57.15 3.49 -14.63
C LYS A 171 -56.35 3.26 -13.35
N ASP A 172 -56.54 2.14 -12.67
CA ASP A 172 -55.80 1.80 -11.45
C ASP A 172 -54.35 1.46 -11.82
N GLU A 173 -53.44 2.35 -11.49
CA GLU A 173 -52.00 2.20 -11.79
C GLU A 173 -51.40 0.97 -11.12
N LYS A 174 -51.82 0.61 -9.90
CA LYS A 174 -51.30 -0.58 -9.22
C LYS A 174 -51.68 -1.86 -9.94
N TYR A 175 -52.93 -1.95 -10.38
CA TYR A 175 -53.39 -3.09 -11.17
C TYR A 175 -52.67 -3.17 -12.53
N LEU A 176 -52.40 -2.03 -13.18
CA LEU A 176 -51.64 -1.98 -14.43
C LEU A 176 -50.18 -2.43 -14.23
N ILE A 177 -49.54 -2.01 -13.15
CA ILE A 177 -48.21 -2.46 -12.74
C ILE A 177 -48.23 -3.97 -12.46
N ALA A 178 -49.22 -4.45 -11.71
CA ALA A 178 -49.40 -5.87 -11.42
C ALA A 178 -49.55 -6.73 -12.69
N LEU A 179 -50.34 -6.28 -13.66
CA LEU A 179 -50.48 -6.96 -14.95
C LEU A 179 -49.15 -7.02 -15.71
N LYS A 180 -48.45 -5.88 -15.80
CA LYS A 180 -47.14 -5.78 -16.44
C LYS A 180 -46.15 -6.76 -15.80
N ASN A 181 -46.02 -6.70 -14.48
CA ASN A 181 -45.03 -7.47 -13.72
C ASN A 181 -45.34 -8.97 -13.76
N LYS A 182 -46.62 -9.34 -13.61
CA LYS A 182 -47.08 -10.73 -13.73
C LYS A 182 -46.63 -11.34 -15.05
N PHE A 183 -46.81 -10.59 -16.14
CA PHE A 183 -46.46 -11.06 -17.46
C PHE A 183 -44.93 -11.18 -17.65
N PHE A 184 -44.14 -10.19 -17.23
CA PHE A 184 -42.68 -10.28 -17.29
C PHE A 184 -42.13 -11.45 -16.47
N ILE A 185 -42.61 -11.62 -15.23
CA ILE A 185 -42.12 -12.67 -14.33
C ILE A 185 -42.49 -14.05 -14.87
N HIS A 186 -43.74 -14.31 -15.24
CA HIS A 186 -44.13 -15.62 -15.76
C HIS A 186 -43.46 -15.97 -17.10
N ARG A 187 -43.06 -14.96 -17.88
CA ARG A 187 -42.37 -15.20 -19.15
C ARG A 187 -40.91 -15.58 -18.95
N THR A 188 -40.25 -14.96 -17.97
CA THR A 188 -38.83 -15.20 -17.69
C THR A 188 -38.61 -16.35 -16.71
N PHE A 189 -39.48 -16.48 -15.71
CA PHE A 189 -39.35 -17.42 -14.61
C PHE A 189 -40.61 -18.27 -14.45
N SER A 190 -40.41 -19.58 -14.26
CA SER A 190 -41.48 -20.53 -14.01
C SER A 190 -41.92 -20.51 -12.54
N ILE A 191 -42.49 -19.40 -12.08
CA ILE A 191 -42.95 -19.22 -10.70
C ILE A 191 -44.48 -19.43 -10.64
N PRO A 192 -44.99 -20.38 -9.85
CA PRO A 192 -46.41 -20.75 -9.85
C PRO A 192 -47.32 -19.72 -9.18
N LEU A 193 -46.84 -19.04 -8.12
CA LEU A 193 -47.60 -18.03 -7.39
C LEU A 193 -46.70 -16.83 -7.09
N ILE A 194 -47.16 -15.64 -7.48
CA ILE A 194 -46.47 -14.38 -7.21
C ILE A 194 -47.36 -13.56 -6.27
N PRO A 195 -46.86 -13.13 -5.09
CA PRO A 195 -47.61 -12.30 -4.16
C PRO A 195 -48.09 -10.99 -4.80
N VAL A 196 -49.27 -10.51 -4.42
CA VAL A 196 -49.85 -9.28 -4.95
C VAL A 196 -48.94 -8.09 -4.66
N GLU A 197 -48.30 -8.07 -3.50
CA GLU A 197 -47.37 -7.02 -3.09
C GLU A 197 -46.14 -6.94 -4.01
N ILE A 198 -45.69 -8.08 -4.54
CA ILE A 198 -44.60 -8.13 -5.52
C ILE A 198 -45.12 -7.68 -6.88
N LEU A 199 -46.30 -8.15 -7.30
CA LEU A 199 -46.89 -7.74 -8.56
C LEU A 199 -47.12 -6.23 -8.63
N GLU A 200 -47.63 -5.62 -7.57
CA GLU A 200 -47.90 -4.17 -7.50
C GLU A 200 -46.65 -3.31 -7.20
N SER A 201 -45.49 -3.93 -6.96
CA SER A 201 -44.25 -3.21 -6.67
C SER A 201 -43.55 -2.74 -7.94
N ASP A 202 -42.84 -1.61 -7.87
CA ASP A 202 -41.87 -1.20 -8.89
C ASP A 202 -40.42 -1.37 -8.41
N SER A 203 -40.21 -1.90 -7.20
CA SER A 203 -38.89 -1.98 -6.57
C SER A 203 -38.03 -3.11 -7.13
N ILE A 204 -36.92 -2.75 -7.78
CA ILE A 204 -35.95 -3.74 -8.28
C ILE A 204 -35.35 -4.58 -7.15
N PHE A 205 -35.23 -4.01 -5.95
CA PHE A 205 -34.68 -4.69 -4.79
C PHE A 205 -35.65 -5.73 -4.22
N SER A 206 -36.93 -5.37 -4.06
CA SER A 206 -37.96 -6.31 -3.63
C SER A 206 -38.13 -7.45 -4.64
N PHE A 207 -38.09 -7.15 -5.94
CA PHE A 207 -38.12 -8.18 -6.99
C PHE A 207 -36.91 -9.10 -6.91
N THR A 208 -35.71 -8.55 -6.78
CA THR A 208 -34.48 -9.34 -6.69
C THR A 208 -34.52 -10.27 -5.48
N ASN A 209 -34.98 -9.77 -4.32
CA ASN A 209 -35.12 -10.59 -3.12
C ASN A 209 -36.14 -11.72 -3.32
N PHE A 210 -37.31 -11.41 -3.87
CA PHE A 210 -38.33 -12.42 -4.17
C PHE A 210 -37.81 -13.51 -5.12
N LEU A 211 -37.13 -13.14 -6.20
CA LEU A 211 -36.57 -14.08 -7.18
C LEU A 211 -35.47 -14.96 -6.56
N LEU A 212 -34.63 -14.39 -5.69
CA LEU A 212 -33.65 -15.16 -4.91
C LEU A 212 -34.32 -16.15 -3.95
N ASP A 213 -35.40 -15.75 -3.27
CA ASP A 213 -36.12 -16.62 -2.33
C ASP A 213 -36.87 -17.75 -3.03
N GLN A 214 -37.36 -17.52 -4.25
CA GLN A 214 -37.99 -18.55 -5.08
C GLN A 214 -36.99 -19.45 -5.82
N ASN A 215 -35.67 -19.25 -5.67
CA ASN A 215 -34.65 -19.94 -6.47
C ASN A 215 -34.91 -19.77 -7.98
N ALA A 216 -35.30 -18.56 -8.40
CA ALA A 216 -35.68 -18.29 -9.78
C ALA A 216 -34.44 -18.05 -10.66
N PHE A 217 -33.38 -17.45 -10.10
CA PHE A 217 -32.12 -17.23 -10.82
C PHE A 217 -31.30 -18.51 -10.97
N PHE A 218 -31.32 -19.38 -9.97
CA PHE A 218 -30.51 -20.59 -9.90
C PHE A 218 -31.30 -21.70 -9.23
N ASP A 219 -30.89 -22.97 -9.40
CA ASP A 219 -31.53 -24.06 -8.67
C ASP A 219 -31.36 -23.91 -7.14
N LYS A 220 -32.04 -24.75 -6.37
CA LYS A 220 -32.04 -24.68 -4.90
C LYS A 220 -30.63 -24.78 -4.28
N VAL A 221 -29.77 -25.66 -4.82
CA VAL A 221 -28.42 -25.88 -4.30
C VAL A 221 -27.52 -24.70 -4.65
N GLN A 222 -27.56 -24.28 -5.91
CA GLN A 222 -26.84 -23.11 -6.40
C GLN A 222 -27.24 -21.84 -5.66
N THR A 223 -28.54 -21.61 -5.44
CA THR A 223 -29.06 -20.46 -4.70
C THR A 223 -28.54 -20.44 -3.26
N LEU A 224 -28.52 -21.61 -2.59
CA LEU A 224 -27.94 -21.71 -1.25
C LEU A 224 -26.45 -21.37 -1.24
N ILE A 225 -25.68 -21.87 -2.22
CA ILE A 225 -24.26 -21.53 -2.37
C ILE A 225 -24.09 -20.03 -2.61
N VAL A 226 -24.85 -19.41 -3.51
CA VAL A 226 -24.82 -17.96 -3.79
C VAL A 226 -25.08 -17.16 -2.52
N LYS A 227 -26.16 -17.50 -1.79
CA LYS A 227 -26.55 -16.79 -0.56
C LYS A 227 -25.54 -16.93 0.57
N LYS A 228 -24.77 -18.03 0.64
CA LYS A 228 -23.79 -18.26 1.72
C LYS A 228 -22.37 -17.87 1.36
N ALA A 229 -21.99 -18.02 0.09
CA ALA A 229 -20.63 -17.83 -0.38
C ALA A 229 -20.36 -16.44 -0.95
N LEU A 230 -21.38 -15.59 -1.09
CA LEU A 230 -21.26 -14.20 -1.51
C LEU A 230 -21.84 -13.27 -0.43
N LYS A 231 -21.34 -12.03 -0.39
CA LYS A 231 -21.81 -10.94 0.47
C LYS A 231 -23.15 -10.40 -0.03
N ILE A 232 -24.20 -11.20 0.04
CA ILE A 232 -25.56 -10.80 -0.40
C ILE A 232 -26.24 -9.96 0.69
N TYR A 233 -26.08 -10.35 1.95
CA TYR A 233 -26.79 -9.73 3.06
C TYR A 233 -25.86 -8.91 3.96
N HIS A 234 -26.39 -7.84 4.55
CA HIS A 234 -25.70 -6.98 5.50
C HIS A 234 -25.40 -7.75 6.80
N ASN A 235 -24.18 -7.61 7.33
CA ASN A 235 -23.69 -8.34 8.50
C ASN A 235 -23.88 -9.87 8.41
N GLN A 236 -23.79 -10.42 7.20
CA GLN A 236 -23.81 -11.86 6.99
C GLN A 236 -22.54 -12.50 7.53
N ASP A 237 -22.68 -13.59 8.29
CA ASP A 237 -21.54 -14.40 8.72
C ASP A 237 -20.78 -14.97 7.52
N GLU A 238 -19.46 -14.81 7.51
CA GLU A 238 -18.59 -15.39 6.49
C GLU A 238 -18.39 -16.88 6.76
N ILE A 239 -18.97 -17.72 5.90
CA ILE A 239 -18.92 -19.17 6.03
C ILE A 239 -17.86 -19.73 5.09
N THR A 240 -17.06 -20.69 5.58
CA THR A 240 -16.01 -21.31 4.77
C THR A 240 -16.61 -22.19 3.67
N LEU A 241 -15.85 -22.40 2.58
CA LEU A 241 -16.25 -23.33 1.52
C LEU A 241 -16.41 -24.78 2.03
N ASP A 242 -15.69 -25.16 3.08
CA ASP A 242 -15.81 -26.50 3.68
C ASP A 242 -17.15 -26.65 4.43
N ASP A 243 -17.57 -25.61 5.16
CA ASP A 243 -18.87 -25.62 5.84
C ASP A 243 -20.03 -25.58 4.84
N ILE A 244 -19.92 -24.79 3.77
CA ILE A 244 -20.93 -24.77 2.70
C ILE A 244 -20.99 -26.14 2.03
N SER A 245 -19.83 -26.76 1.76
CA SER A 245 -19.71 -28.12 1.23
C SER A 245 -20.48 -29.15 2.07
N ASN A 246 -20.38 -29.06 3.39
CA ASN A 246 -21.15 -29.90 4.32
C ASN A 246 -22.67 -29.62 4.26
N MET A 247 -23.09 -28.36 4.04
CA MET A 247 -24.51 -28.00 3.95
C MET A 247 -25.20 -28.52 2.68
N VAL A 248 -24.47 -28.64 1.56
CA VAL A 248 -25.03 -29.05 0.26
C VAL A 248 -24.64 -30.46 -0.19
N ASP A 249 -23.89 -31.19 0.63
CA ASP A 249 -23.38 -32.54 0.33
C ASP A 249 -22.61 -32.61 -1.01
N LEU A 250 -21.71 -31.65 -1.21
CA LEU A 250 -20.81 -31.58 -2.37
C LEU A 250 -19.36 -31.42 -1.90
N SER A 251 -18.38 -31.71 -2.74
CA SER A 251 -16.98 -31.40 -2.40
C SER A 251 -16.73 -29.89 -2.39
N LYS A 252 -15.79 -29.43 -1.56
CA LYS A 252 -15.32 -28.03 -1.52
C LYS A 252 -15.01 -27.46 -2.90
N GLU A 253 -14.27 -28.21 -3.72
CA GLU A 253 -13.91 -27.78 -5.08
C GLU A 253 -15.14 -27.67 -5.98
N ARG A 254 -16.13 -28.56 -5.82
CA ARG A 254 -17.38 -28.46 -6.56
C ARG A 254 -18.19 -27.23 -6.17
N VAL A 255 -18.24 -26.90 -4.88
CA VAL A 255 -18.87 -25.64 -4.39
C VAL A 255 -18.16 -24.42 -4.98
N ARG A 256 -16.82 -24.40 -4.98
CA ARG A 256 -16.04 -23.31 -5.58
C ARG A 256 -16.35 -23.10 -7.06
N GLN A 257 -16.43 -24.19 -7.83
CA GLN A 257 -16.78 -24.14 -9.25
C GLN A 257 -18.21 -23.63 -9.48
N ILE A 258 -19.18 -24.13 -8.71
CA ILE A 258 -20.56 -23.67 -8.79
C ILE A 258 -20.66 -22.18 -8.44
N ARG A 259 -20.03 -21.75 -7.35
CA ARG A 259 -19.98 -20.34 -6.95
C ARG A 259 -19.46 -19.46 -8.08
N LYS A 260 -18.36 -19.85 -8.73
CA LYS A 260 -17.77 -19.09 -9.84
C LYS A 260 -18.74 -18.97 -11.01
N ILE A 261 -19.29 -20.09 -11.48
CA ILE A 261 -20.27 -20.11 -12.60
C ILE A 261 -21.49 -19.27 -12.25
N CYS A 262 -22.05 -19.44 -11.05
CA CYS A 262 -23.20 -18.66 -10.63
C CYS A 262 -22.89 -17.16 -10.57
N LEU A 263 -21.71 -16.76 -10.08
CA LEU A 263 -21.32 -15.36 -10.02
C LEU A 263 -21.19 -14.74 -11.42
N GLU A 264 -20.55 -15.44 -12.35
CA GLU A 264 -20.42 -15.02 -13.75
C GLU A 264 -21.80 -14.87 -14.43
N GLU A 265 -22.72 -15.81 -14.22
CA GLU A 265 -24.07 -15.76 -14.79
C GLU A 265 -25.01 -14.76 -14.06
N PHE A 266 -24.68 -14.33 -12.84
CA PHE A 266 -25.64 -13.61 -12.01
C PHE A 266 -25.99 -12.25 -12.62
N ILE A 267 -24.99 -11.53 -13.15
CA ILE A 267 -25.23 -10.20 -13.74
C ILE A 267 -26.20 -10.30 -14.92
N ASP A 268 -26.01 -11.27 -15.81
CA ASP A 268 -26.86 -11.50 -16.99
C ASP A 268 -28.30 -11.80 -16.59
N LYS A 269 -28.49 -12.52 -15.48
CA LYS A 269 -29.82 -12.81 -14.92
C LYS A 269 -30.44 -11.59 -14.24
N LEU A 270 -29.64 -10.72 -13.63
CA LEU A 270 -30.09 -9.47 -13.02
C LEU A 270 -30.51 -8.42 -14.05
N VAL A 271 -30.01 -8.46 -15.29
CA VAL A 271 -30.46 -7.57 -16.38
C VAL A 271 -32.00 -7.57 -16.54
N PHE A 272 -32.68 -8.65 -16.15
CA PHE A 272 -34.14 -8.70 -16.08
C PHE A 272 -34.77 -7.52 -15.32
N VAL A 273 -34.12 -6.98 -14.29
CA VAL A 273 -34.65 -5.86 -13.50
C VAL A 273 -34.79 -4.56 -14.29
N GLN A 274 -34.11 -4.43 -15.45
CA GLN A 274 -34.27 -3.29 -16.36
C GLN A 274 -35.68 -3.17 -16.95
N ASN A 275 -36.52 -4.22 -16.85
CA ASN A 275 -37.90 -4.18 -17.31
C ASN A 275 -38.83 -3.40 -16.36
N PHE A 276 -38.34 -3.03 -15.17
CA PHE A 276 -39.09 -2.31 -14.14
C PHE A 276 -38.69 -0.83 -14.10
N ASN A 277 -39.64 0.02 -13.73
CA ASN A 277 -39.45 1.47 -13.69
C ASN A 277 -39.37 1.90 -12.23
N ASP A 278 -38.18 1.78 -11.63
CA ASP A 278 -37.97 2.12 -10.23
C ASP A 278 -37.46 3.56 -10.10
N ASP A 279 -38.24 4.42 -9.44
CA ASP A 279 -37.84 5.81 -9.19
C ASP A 279 -36.80 5.87 -8.07
N LEU A 280 -35.54 5.68 -8.44
CA LEU A 280 -34.41 5.60 -7.50
C LEU A 280 -34.21 6.92 -6.74
N PHE A 281 -34.49 8.06 -7.36
CA PHE A 281 -34.33 9.37 -6.72
C PHE A 281 -35.42 9.60 -5.67
N GLN A 282 -36.69 9.44 -6.06
CA GLN A 282 -37.80 9.70 -5.14
C GLN A 282 -37.83 8.71 -3.96
N LYS A 283 -37.51 7.44 -4.21
CA LYS A 283 -37.59 6.40 -3.17
C LYS A 283 -36.34 6.33 -2.29
N TYR A 284 -35.16 6.50 -2.87
CA TYR A 284 -33.90 6.20 -2.19
C TYR A 284 -32.95 7.40 -2.10
N GLY A 285 -33.21 8.48 -2.85
CA GLY A 285 -32.33 9.65 -2.94
C GLY A 285 -31.13 9.45 -3.88
N ILE A 286 -31.18 8.45 -4.76
CA ILE A 286 -30.08 8.16 -5.71
C ILE A 286 -30.23 9.07 -6.93
N ASP A 287 -29.30 10.01 -7.09
CA ASP A 287 -29.25 10.91 -8.25
C ASP A 287 -28.47 10.32 -9.42
N ILE A 288 -29.20 9.82 -10.42
CA ILE A 288 -28.65 9.29 -11.67
C ILE A 288 -28.09 10.38 -12.62
N ALA A 289 -28.32 11.66 -12.34
CA ALA A 289 -27.70 12.74 -13.11
C ALA A 289 -26.20 12.89 -12.77
N SER A 290 -25.81 12.52 -11.55
CA SER A 290 -24.42 12.56 -11.06
C SER A 290 -23.45 11.76 -11.92
N ASN A 291 -22.18 12.16 -11.89
CA ASN A 291 -21.09 11.46 -12.56
C ASN A 291 -20.65 10.17 -11.85
N TYR A 292 -20.94 10.09 -10.54
CA TYR A 292 -20.66 8.95 -9.68
C TYR A 292 -21.88 8.71 -8.77
N LEU A 293 -22.32 7.45 -8.67
CA LEU A 293 -23.39 7.08 -7.74
C LEU A 293 -22.79 6.69 -6.40
N GLU A 294 -22.97 7.57 -5.42
CA GLU A 294 -22.60 7.29 -4.05
C GLU A 294 -23.68 6.42 -3.38
N ILE A 295 -23.25 5.29 -2.81
CA ILE A 295 -24.09 4.37 -2.05
C ILE A 295 -23.56 4.36 -0.63
N ASP A 296 -24.02 5.33 0.16
CA ASP A 296 -23.69 5.49 1.56
C ASP A 296 -24.62 4.67 2.47
N THR A 297 -24.37 4.73 3.78
CA THR A 297 -25.17 4.03 4.79
C THR A 297 -26.63 4.46 4.76
N ASP A 298 -26.92 5.75 4.57
CA ASP A 298 -28.29 6.28 4.55
C ASP A 298 -29.09 5.72 3.37
N VAL A 299 -28.48 5.64 2.18
CA VAL A 299 -29.09 5.03 0.99
C VAL A 299 -29.34 3.54 1.23
N ILE A 300 -28.37 2.81 1.81
CA ILE A 300 -28.51 1.38 2.12
C ILE A 300 -29.67 1.14 3.09
N GLU A 301 -29.78 1.94 4.15
CA GLU A 301 -30.85 1.85 5.14
C GLU A 301 -32.22 2.16 4.52
N LYS A 302 -32.32 3.20 3.69
CA LYS A 302 -33.56 3.52 2.95
C LYS A 302 -33.98 2.39 2.03
N ILE A 303 -33.05 1.83 1.25
CA ILE A 303 -33.34 0.70 0.36
C ILE A 303 -33.83 -0.49 1.17
N ASN A 304 -33.11 -0.89 2.22
CA ASN A 304 -33.45 -2.09 2.98
C ASN A 304 -34.78 -1.94 3.74
N SER A 305 -35.00 -0.79 4.37
CA SER A 305 -36.24 -0.53 5.14
C SER A 305 -37.49 -0.46 4.25
N SER A 306 -37.43 0.27 3.14
CA SER A 306 -38.58 0.43 2.22
C SER A 306 -38.94 -0.87 1.49
N ASN A 307 -37.94 -1.72 1.22
CA ASN A 307 -38.11 -2.95 0.44
C ASN A 307 -38.23 -4.20 1.30
N LYS A 308 -38.10 -4.09 2.62
CA LYS A 308 -38.05 -5.21 3.58
C LYS A 308 -36.97 -6.22 3.23
N THR A 309 -35.80 -5.73 2.86
CA THR A 309 -34.61 -6.53 2.52
C THR A 309 -33.51 -6.30 3.55
N HIS A 310 -32.45 -7.12 3.47
CA HIS A 310 -31.26 -6.97 4.28
C HIS A 310 -30.00 -7.04 3.42
N PHE A 311 -30.01 -6.44 2.23
CA PHE A 311 -28.90 -6.51 1.31
C PHE A 311 -27.68 -5.72 1.78
N SER A 312 -26.50 -6.24 1.46
CA SER A 312 -25.22 -5.57 1.68
C SER A 312 -25.04 -4.39 0.72
N LYS A 313 -24.07 -3.50 1.02
CA LYS A 313 -23.68 -2.40 0.13
C LYS A 313 -23.22 -2.94 -1.23
N GLU A 314 -22.41 -3.99 -1.20
CA GLU A 314 -21.80 -4.63 -2.35
C GLU A 314 -22.87 -5.18 -3.28
N PHE A 315 -23.86 -5.88 -2.73
CA PHE A 315 -24.93 -6.47 -3.52
C PHE A 315 -25.93 -5.43 -4.03
N ILE A 316 -26.24 -4.38 -3.25
CA ILE A 316 -27.03 -3.23 -3.74
C ILE A 316 -26.34 -2.57 -4.94
N THR A 317 -25.04 -2.30 -4.83
CA THR A 317 -24.23 -1.72 -5.91
C THR A 317 -24.24 -2.63 -7.13
N TYR A 318 -24.16 -3.95 -6.93
CA TYR A 318 -24.22 -4.93 -7.99
C TYR A 318 -25.59 -4.98 -8.71
N ILE A 319 -26.71 -4.92 -7.97
CA ILE A 319 -28.05 -4.82 -8.55
C ILE A 319 -28.18 -3.53 -9.38
N LEU A 320 -27.74 -2.40 -8.83
CA LEU A 320 -27.78 -1.11 -9.51
C LEU A 320 -26.90 -1.11 -10.77
N SER A 321 -25.76 -1.82 -10.75
CA SER A 321 -24.91 -1.98 -11.92
C SER A 321 -25.64 -2.68 -13.06
N ALA A 322 -26.41 -3.73 -12.78
CA ALA A 322 -27.23 -4.40 -13.78
C ALA A 322 -28.40 -3.52 -14.24
N TYR A 323 -29.03 -2.78 -13.33
CA TYR A 323 -30.17 -1.92 -13.65
C TYR A 323 -29.78 -0.72 -14.53
N LEU A 324 -28.62 -0.12 -14.27
CA LEU A 324 -28.14 1.11 -14.90
C LEU A 324 -27.01 0.89 -15.91
N ASP A 325 -26.85 -0.34 -16.41
CA ASP A 325 -25.79 -0.76 -17.33
C ASP A 325 -25.76 0.03 -18.66
N ASN A 326 -26.83 0.77 -18.99
CA ASN A 326 -26.87 1.65 -20.16
C ASN A 326 -26.37 3.09 -19.90
N GLN A 327 -26.13 3.46 -18.64
CA GLN A 327 -25.77 4.83 -18.22
C GLN A 327 -24.48 4.86 -17.39
N PHE A 328 -24.24 3.82 -16.60
CA PHE A 328 -23.10 3.70 -15.69
C PHE A 328 -22.27 2.46 -16.04
N SER A 329 -20.98 2.56 -15.77
CA SER A 329 -20.01 1.46 -15.80
C SER A 329 -19.66 1.07 -14.37
N LEU A 330 -19.59 -0.23 -14.14
CA LEU A 330 -19.08 -0.80 -12.89
C LEU A 330 -17.55 -0.79 -12.90
N ILE A 331 -16.96 0.00 -12.02
CA ILE A 331 -15.52 0.04 -11.76
C ILE A 331 -15.21 -0.77 -10.50
N GLY A 332 -14.14 -1.55 -10.58
CA GLY A 332 -13.71 -2.50 -9.57
C GLY A 332 -13.81 -3.94 -10.07
N ASN A 333 -13.58 -4.90 -9.18
CA ASN A 333 -13.70 -6.32 -9.49
C ASN A 333 -14.78 -6.96 -8.62
N PHE A 334 -15.89 -7.37 -9.23
CA PHE A 334 -17.02 -7.96 -8.49
C PHE A 334 -16.67 -9.28 -7.81
N GLU A 335 -15.68 -10.04 -8.31
CA GLU A 335 -15.23 -11.26 -7.62
C GLU A 335 -14.53 -10.94 -6.31
N ASP A 336 -13.64 -9.94 -6.31
CA ASP A 336 -12.93 -9.49 -5.11
C ASP A 336 -13.91 -8.97 -4.05
N VAL A 337 -14.90 -8.19 -4.49
CA VAL A 337 -15.79 -7.45 -3.59
C VAL A 337 -16.92 -8.32 -3.06
N LEU A 338 -17.58 -9.12 -3.90
CA LEU A 338 -18.73 -9.94 -3.50
C LEU A 338 -18.33 -11.23 -2.79
N GLN A 339 -17.10 -11.72 -2.93
CA GLN A 339 -16.66 -12.92 -2.23
C GLN A 339 -16.05 -12.54 -0.86
N PRO A 340 -16.41 -13.23 0.24
CA PRO A 340 -15.72 -13.11 1.51
C PRO A 340 -14.32 -13.73 1.38
N SER A 341 -13.34 -12.91 0.98
CA SER A 341 -11.88 -13.12 0.85
C SER A 341 -11.35 -14.56 0.69
N TYR A 342 -11.02 -14.99 -0.54
CA TYR A 342 -10.19 -16.21 -0.77
C TYR A 342 -9.29 -16.16 -2.02
N PHE A 343 -9.36 -15.12 -2.85
CA PHE A 343 -8.64 -15.06 -4.13
C PHE A 343 -8.00 -13.68 -4.37
N ASN A 344 -7.03 -13.33 -3.53
CA ASN A 344 -6.24 -12.13 -3.79
C ASN A 344 -5.27 -12.40 -4.95
N SER A 345 -5.44 -11.65 -6.04
CA SER A 345 -4.46 -11.60 -7.11
C SER A 345 -3.14 -11.01 -6.59
N ARG A 346 -2.04 -11.61 -7.05
CA ARG A 346 -0.70 -11.08 -6.81
C ARG A 346 -0.31 -9.99 -7.81
N TYR A 347 -0.96 -9.95 -8.97
CA TYR A 347 -0.55 -9.16 -10.13
C TYR A 347 -1.42 -7.93 -10.40
N ARG A 348 -2.51 -7.74 -9.65
CA ARG A 348 -3.38 -6.56 -9.74
C ARG A 348 -3.88 -6.13 -8.35
N HIS A 349 -4.44 -4.94 -8.27
CA HIS A 349 -5.22 -4.50 -7.12
C HIS A 349 -6.39 -5.43 -6.83
N ASN A 350 -6.61 -5.69 -5.54
CA ASN A 350 -7.74 -6.46 -5.04
C ASN A 350 -8.74 -5.49 -4.46
N TRP A 351 -9.88 -5.33 -5.13
CA TRP A 351 -10.84 -4.28 -4.84
C TRP A 351 -11.65 -4.57 -3.58
N ASN A 352 -11.82 -3.56 -2.74
CA ASN A 352 -12.66 -3.64 -1.54
C ASN A 352 -14.07 -3.13 -1.81
N ASN A 353 -14.24 -2.18 -2.75
CA ASN A 353 -15.51 -1.60 -3.11
C ASN A 353 -15.79 -1.69 -4.62
N LEU A 354 -17.06 -1.52 -4.95
CA LEU A 354 -17.54 -1.31 -6.32
C LEU A 354 -17.97 0.15 -6.49
N TYR A 355 -17.69 0.72 -7.65
CA TYR A 355 -18.00 2.11 -7.97
C TYR A 355 -18.82 2.17 -9.25
N LEU A 356 -19.90 2.94 -9.26
CA LEU A 356 -20.72 3.17 -10.45
C LEU A 356 -20.43 4.57 -11.00
N ILE A 357 -19.75 4.60 -12.14
CA ILE A 357 -19.29 5.84 -12.78
C ILE A 357 -19.99 5.98 -14.13
N LYS A 358 -20.42 7.18 -14.47
CA LYS A 358 -21.10 7.45 -15.74
C LYS A 358 -20.25 6.98 -16.93
N GLN A 359 -20.87 6.28 -17.88
CA GLN A 359 -20.14 5.65 -19.00
C GLN A 359 -19.25 6.63 -19.76
N GLY A 360 -19.72 7.86 -19.99
CA GLY A 360 -18.95 8.88 -20.69
C GLY A 360 -17.63 9.25 -19.98
N ILE A 361 -17.54 9.08 -18.67
CA ILE A 361 -16.30 9.30 -17.90
C ILE A 361 -15.47 8.03 -17.84
N ALA A 362 -16.12 6.88 -17.62
CA ALA A 362 -15.45 5.58 -17.55
C ALA A 362 -14.69 5.22 -18.84
N LEU A 363 -15.16 5.69 -20.00
CA LEU A 363 -14.48 5.49 -21.29
C LEU A 363 -13.25 6.40 -21.50
N GLU A 364 -13.11 7.46 -20.70
CA GLU A 364 -12.03 8.46 -20.85
C GLU A 364 -10.84 8.18 -19.90
N PHE A 365 -10.98 7.24 -18.95
CA PHE A 365 -10.00 7.03 -17.89
C PHE A 365 -9.84 5.55 -17.50
N ASP A 366 -8.58 5.10 -17.40
CA ASP A 366 -8.23 3.76 -16.96
C ASP A 366 -8.16 3.65 -15.42
N PHE A 367 -9.32 3.45 -14.80
CA PHE A 367 -9.45 3.26 -13.36
C PHE A 367 -8.71 2.02 -12.84
N ILE A 368 -8.59 0.97 -13.66
CA ILE A 368 -7.90 -0.26 -13.26
C ILE A 368 -6.39 -0.03 -13.23
N GLY A 369 -5.83 0.59 -14.28
CA GLY A 369 -4.43 0.99 -14.35
C GLY A 369 -4.05 1.95 -13.22
N PHE A 370 -4.92 2.93 -12.93
CA PHE A 370 -4.76 3.85 -11.80
C PHE A 370 -4.64 3.12 -10.45
N ALA A 371 -5.59 2.26 -10.12
CA ALA A 371 -5.56 1.50 -8.86
C ALA A 371 -4.34 0.55 -8.77
N ASN A 372 -3.95 -0.06 -9.89
CA ASN A 372 -2.77 -0.92 -9.96
C ASN A 372 -1.47 -0.13 -9.70
N ASP A 373 -1.29 1.04 -10.28
CA ASP A 373 -0.08 1.86 -10.09
C ASP A 373 0.03 2.37 -8.64
N ILE A 374 -1.08 2.78 -8.01
CA ILE A 374 -1.06 3.12 -6.57
C ILE A 374 -0.65 1.91 -5.73
N ARG A 375 -1.24 0.74 -6.00
CA ARG A 375 -0.87 -0.50 -5.30
C ARG A 375 0.61 -0.82 -5.46
N GLU A 376 1.17 -0.69 -6.66
CA GLU A 376 2.59 -0.93 -6.90
C GLU A 376 3.45 0.03 -6.08
N ARG A 377 3.13 1.34 -6.09
CA ARG A 377 3.85 2.34 -5.28
C ARG A 377 3.80 2.08 -3.77
N ILE A 378 2.67 1.60 -3.25
CA ILE A 378 2.53 1.26 -1.82
C ILE A 378 3.41 0.05 -1.47
N ASN A 379 3.46 -0.95 -2.35
CA ASN A 379 4.22 -2.18 -2.14
C ASN A 379 5.72 -2.02 -2.41
N ASP A 380 6.09 -1.02 -3.22
CA ASP A 380 7.48 -0.70 -3.51
C ASP A 380 8.24 -0.27 -2.26
N ARG A 381 9.56 -0.50 -2.27
CA ARG A 381 10.42 -0.09 -1.18
C ARG A 381 10.65 1.42 -1.22
N ILE A 382 10.04 2.14 -0.28
CA ILE A 382 10.15 3.60 -0.15
C ILE A 382 11.20 3.91 0.92
N VAL A 383 12.34 4.46 0.48
CA VAL A 383 13.46 4.86 1.37
C VAL A 383 13.29 6.29 1.86
N GLU A 384 12.70 7.17 1.06
CA GLU A 384 12.38 8.55 1.41
C GLU A 384 10.93 8.84 1.03
N SER A 385 10.20 9.52 1.93
CA SER A 385 8.84 9.93 1.63
C SER A 385 8.83 10.88 0.43
N TYR A 386 7.86 10.72 -0.45
CA TYR A 386 7.71 11.58 -1.63
C TYR A 386 6.24 11.87 -1.88
N SER A 387 5.99 12.92 -2.65
CA SER A 387 4.65 13.35 -3.03
C SER A 387 4.65 13.89 -4.45
N PHE A 388 3.47 13.95 -5.04
CA PHE A 388 3.26 14.54 -6.35
C PHE A 388 1.83 15.06 -6.48
N ASN A 389 1.64 16.08 -7.32
CA ASN A 389 0.33 16.67 -7.58
C ASN A 389 -0.62 15.63 -8.16
N PHE A 390 -1.78 15.45 -7.53
CA PHE A 390 -2.70 14.37 -7.84
C PHE A 390 -3.32 14.53 -9.23
N LYS A 391 -3.78 15.73 -9.61
CA LYS A 391 -4.37 15.98 -10.92
C LYS A 391 -3.41 15.69 -12.08
N SER A 392 -2.16 16.11 -11.95
CA SER A 392 -1.08 15.82 -12.91
C SER A 392 -0.73 14.33 -12.97
N TYR A 393 -0.93 13.61 -11.87
CA TYR A 393 -0.77 12.16 -11.84
C TYR A 393 -1.92 11.45 -12.56
N LEU A 394 -3.17 11.88 -12.35
CA LEU A 394 -4.35 11.32 -13.02
C LEU A 394 -4.26 11.42 -14.55
N SER A 395 -3.66 12.48 -15.10
CA SER A 395 -3.54 12.64 -16.56
C SER A 395 -2.82 11.49 -17.26
N LYS A 396 -2.01 10.69 -16.54
CA LYS A 396 -1.31 9.51 -17.08
C LYS A 396 -2.24 8.37 -17.46
N PHE A 397 -3.45 8.34 -16.90
CA PHE A 397 -4.42 7.27 -17.07
C PHE A 397 -5.58 7.67 -18.00
N LEU A 398 -5.50 8.84 -18.64
CA LEU A 398 -6.47 9.24 -19.67
C LEU A 398 -6.33 8.34 -20.90
N THR A 399 -7.46 7.80 -21.38
CA THR A 399 -7.46 6.89 -22.53
C THR A 399 -7.46 7.65 -23.87
N ASN A 400 -8.14 8.80 -23.94
CA ASN A 400 -8.26 9.60 -25.17
C ASN A 400 -7.54 10.97 -25.08
N ASN A 401 -6.70 11.18 -24.06
CA ASN A 401 -5.99 12.45 -23.79
C ASN A 401 -6.90 13.68 -23.65
N ASN A 402 -8.19 13.48 -23.30
CA ASN A 402 -9.10 14.58 -23.02
C ASN A 402 -8.82 15.16 -21.62
N ILE A 403 -8.11 16.28 -21.56
CA ILE A 403 -7.70 16.89 -20.28
C ILE A 403 -8.90 17.50 -19.53
N ASP A 404 -9.92 17.98 -20.25
CA ASP A 404 -11.07 18.67 -19.65
C ASP A 404 -11.89 17.75 -18.73
N VAL A 405 -11.82 16.43 -18.94
CA VAL A 405 -12.52 15.45 -18.09
C VAL A 405 -11.85 15.27 -16.72
N LEU A 406 -10.62 15.75 -16.52
CA LEU A 406 -9.89 15.61 -15.26
C LEU A 406 -10.61 16.27 -14.08
N ASP A 407 -11.30 17.39 -14.30
CA ASP A 407 -12.07 18.05 -13.23
C ASP A 407 -13.24 17.19 -12.74
N LEU A 408 -13.82 16.38 -13.64
CA LEU A 408 -14.90 15.45 -13.31
C LEU A 408 -14.38 14.17 -12.66
N ILE A 409 -13.19 13.71 -13.06
CA ILE A 409 -12.56 12.48 -12.55
C ILE A 409 -11.91 12.70 -11.19
N PHE A 410 -11.32 13.88 -10.96
CA PHE A 410 -10.56 14.19 -9.75
C PHE A 410 -11.25 13.77 -8.44
N PRO A 411 -12.50 14.22 -8.15
CA PRO A 411 -13.16 13.84 -6.90
C PRO A 411 -13.48 12.33 -6.81
N ILE A 412 -13.70 11.67 -7.96
CA ILE A 412 -13.97 10.24 -8.01
C ILE A 412 -12.69 9.45 -7.70
N CYS A 413 -11.57 9.83 -8.30
CA CYS A 413 -10.28 9.21 -8.05
C CYS A 413 -9.77 9.48 -6.63
N GLU A 414 -10.03 10.66 -6.07
CA GLU A 414 -9.72 10.96 -4.67
C GLU A 414 -10.49 10.00 -3.76
N LYS A 415 -11.80 9.82 -4.00
CA LYS A 415 -12.62 8.87 -3.24
C LYS A 415 -12.13 7.43 -3.38
N ILE A 416 -11.80 6.96 -4.59
CA ILE A 416 -11.20 5.63 -4.80
C ILE A 416 -9.88 5.51 -4.03
N THR A 417 -9.08 6.57 -4.01
CA THR A 417 -7.78 6.59 -3.31
C THR A 417 -7.96 6.45 -1.79
N SER A 418 -8.92 7.15 -1.20
CA SER A 418 -9.23 7.04 0.22
C SER A 418 -9.85 5.68 0.56
N ASP A 419 -10.85 5.26 -0.20
CA ASP A 419 -11.67 4.09 0.11
C ASP A 419 -10.88 2.78 -0.09
N GLU A 420 -10.03 2.69 -1.11
CA GLU A 420 -9.25 1.49 -1.42
C GLU A 420 -7.89 1.44 -0.69
N PHE A 421 -7.22 2.58 -0.52
CA PHE A 421 -5.81 2.61 -0.09
C PHE A 421 -5.56 3.36 1.22
N GLN A 422 -6.59 4.03 1.79
CA GLN A 422 -6.43 4.87 2.99
C GLN A 422 -5.37 5.97 2.82
N LEU A 423 -5.22 6.46 1.58
CA LEU A 423 -4.37 7.58 1.24
C LEU A 423 -5.23 8.83 1.05
N TYR A 424 -4.74 9.96 1.54
CA TYR A 424 -5.43 11.24 1.53
C TYR A 424 -4.53 12.30 0.89
N LEU A 425 -5.14 13.24 0.18
CA LEU A 425 -4.44 14.38 -0.38
C LEU A 425 -4.07 15.37 0.74
N ASP A 426 -2.96 16.08 0.58
CA ASP A 426 -2.65 17.22 1.43
C ASP A 426 -3.37 18.51 0.97
N LEU A 427 -3.13 19.60 1.71
CA LEU A 427 -3.72 20.91 1.42
C LEU A 427 -3.33 21.47 0.04
N ASP A 428 -2.27 20.94 -0.57
CA ASP A 428 -1.76 21.34 -1.88
C ASP A 428 -2.14 20.30 -2.97
N GLU A 429 -3.14 19.46 -2.70
CA GLU A 429 -3.65 18.41 -3.58
C GLU A 429 -2.58 17.39 -4.02
N ASN A 430 -1.56 17.15 -3.19
CA ASN A 430 -0.56 16.13 -3.47
C ASN A 430 -0.93 14.79 -2.81
N LEU A 431 -0.66 13.71 -3.53
CA LEU A 431 -0.73 12.36 -3.00
C LEU A 431 0.60 12.01 -2.33
N ASN A 432 0.54 11.66 -1.05
CA ASN A 432 1.72 11.47 -0.20
C ASN A 432 2.03 9.99 0.04
N PHE A 433 3.22 9.55 -0.33
CA PHE A 433 3.74 8.21 -0.05
C PHE A 433 4.80 8.27 1.03
N LYS A 434 4.48 7.72 2.21
CA LYS A 434 5.39 7.72 3.36
C LYS A 434 6.46 6.63 3.21
N ARG A 435 7.66 6.91 3.73
CA ARG A 435 8.70 5.90 3.92
C ARG A 435 8.14 4.66 4.62
N ASN A 436 8.35 3.49 4.02
CA ASN A 436 7.94 2.18 4.55
C ASN A 436 9.13 1.30 5.00
N THR A 437 10.33 1.87 5.02
CA THR A 437 11.55 1.19 5.47
C THR A 437 12.10 1.80 6.74
N ASN A 438 12.74 0.99 7.58
CA ASN A 438 13.48 1.53 8.72
C ASN A 438 14.67 2.37 8.25
N ARG A 439 14.88 3.51 8.89
CA ARG A 439 16.05 4.35 8.69
C ARG A 439 17.30 3.63 9.15
N GLN A 440 18.31 3.59 8.27
CA GLN A 440 19.56 2.91 8.52
C GLN A 440 20.50 3.78 9.35
N ALA A 441 21.40 3.15 10.10
CA ALA A 441 22.37 3.83 10.95
C ALA A 441 23.16 4.92 10.21
N HIS A 442 23.53 4.66 8.94
CA HIS A 442 24.30 5.62 8.15
C HIS A 442 23.50 6.89 7.82
N GLU A 443 22.18 6.80 7.66
CA GLU A 443 21.32 7.97 7.34
C GLU A 443 21.23 8.93 8.53
N TYR A 444 21.12 8.41 9.76
CA TYR A 444 21.16 9.22 10.99
C TYR A 444 22.52 9.93 11.14
N VAL A 445 23.59 9.20 10.82
CA VAL A 445 24.95 9.75 10.90
C VAL A 445 25.21 10.81 9.84
N TYR A 446 24.64 10.63 8.65
CA TYR A 446 24.74 11.60 7.56
C TYR A 446 24.12 12.93 7.97
N GLU A 447 22.87 12.90 8.47
CA GLU A 447 22.15 14.07 8.96
C GLU A 447 22.89 14.75 10.13
N ALA A 448 23.39 13.97 11.08
CA ALA A 448 24.16 14.52 12.20
C ALA A 448 25.42 15.27 11.74
N LEU A 449 26.16 14.71 10.77
CA LEU A 449 27.33 15.37 10.18
C LEU A 449 26.96 16.62 9.37
N GLU A 450 25.84 16.57 8.63
CA GLU A 450 25.32 17.71 7.90
C GLU A 450 24.96 18.87 8.82
N GLN A 451 24.27 18.59 9.94
CA GLN A 451 23.95 19.57 10.99
C GLN A 451 25.19 20.10 11.72
N LEU A 452 26.22 19.28 11.91
CA LEU A 452 27.49 19.74 12.49
C LEU A 452 28.27 20.67 11.54
N GLY A 453 28.09 20.53 10.22
CA GLY A 453 28.70 21.36 9.19
C GLY A 453 30.23 21.29 9.11
N LYS A 454 30.86 20.38 9.86
CA LYS A 454 32.31 20.24 9.94
C LYS A 454 32.71 18.80 10.20
N PRO A 455 33.97 18.43 9.94
CA PRO A 455 34.44 17.11 10.29
C PRO A 455 34.56 16.93 11.80
N SER A 456 33.99 15.83 12.28
CA SER A 456 33.80 15.61 13.70
C SER A 456 34.27 14.23 14.12
N LYS A 457 34.60 14.09 15.41
CA LYS A 457 34.96 12.79 15.99
C LYS A 457 33.72 11.90 16.09
N VAL A 458 33.89 10.58 16.00
CA VAL A 458 32.78 9.61 16.16
C VAL A 458 31.95 9.89 17.41
N LYS A 459 32.57 10.24 18.54
CA LYS A 459 31.86 10.59 19.78
C LYS A 459 30.94 11.80 19.62
N GLU A 460 31.41 12.88 18.99
CA GLU A 460 30.62 14.10 18.74
C GLU A 460 29.47 13.83 17.77
N ILE A 461 29.71 13.00 16.76
CA ILE A 461 28.68 12.55 15.82
C ILE A 461 27.61 11.71 16.55
N PHE A 462 28.02 10.78 17.40
CA PHE A 462 27.12 9.95 18.20
C PHE A 462 26.26 10.82 19.13
N GLU A 463 26.86 11.76 19.85
CA GLU A 463 26.13 12.71 20.71
C GLU A 463 25.11 13.50 19.90
N LYS A 464 25.47 13.97 18.71
CA LYS A 464 24.55 14.70 17.83
C LYS A 464 23.42 13.82 17.28
N VAL A 465 23.68 12.53 16.99
CA VAL A 465 22.64 11.58 16.59
C VAL A 465 21.61 11.39 17.71
N ILE A 466 22.07 11.22 18.97
CA ILE A 466 21.17 11.07 20.12
C ILE A 466 20.40 12.38 20.40
N GLU A 467 21.03 13.53 20.19
CA GLU A 467 20.37 14.84 20.29
C GLU A 467 19.23 15.00 19.27
N LEU A 468 19.49 14.68 18.00
CA LEU A 468 18.49 14.80 16.92
C LEU A 468 17.42 13.70 16.98
N HIS A 469 17.79 12.50 17.45
CA HIS A 469 16.92 11.32 17.47
C HIS A 469 16.96 10.64 18.85
N PRO A 470 16.32 11.20 19.89
CA PRO A 470 16.39 10.67 21.27
C PRO A 470 15.88 9.23 21.43
N ASN A 471 14.97 8.81 20.54
CA ASN A 471 14.38 7.47 20.56
C ASN A 471 15.21 6.44 19.76
N TYR A 472 16.31 6.84 19.13
CA TYR A 472 17.15 5.92 18.35
C TYR A 472 18.20 5.24 19.24
N GLU A 473 17.93 3.99 19.61
CA GLU A 473 18.86 3.19 20.40
C GLU A 473 20.10 2.77 19.59
N THR A 474 21.25 3.36 19.91
CA THR A 474 22.52 3.09 19.24
C THR A 474 23.72 3.26 20.18
N GLU A 475 24.91 2.95 19.69
CA GLU A 475 26.16 3.08 20.44
C GLU A 475 27.27 3.61 19.52
N GLU A 476 28.30 4.22 20.09
CA GLU A 476 29.42 4.81 19.35
C GLU A 476 30.07 3.80 18.36
N ALA A 477 30.16 2.53 18.75
CA ALA A 477 30.71 1.48 17.90
C ALA A 477 29.86 1.21 16.65
N LYS A 478 28.53 1.19 16.77
CA LYS A 478 27.62 1.00 15.62
C LYS A 478 27.67 2.20 14.67
N ILE A 479 27.69 3.42 15.22
CA ILE A 479 27.85 4.66 14.45
C ILE A 479 29.16 4.64 13.64
N ARG A 480 30.26 4.24 14.26
CA ARG A 480 31.56 4.08 13.60
C ARG A 480 31.50 3.12 12.41
N VAL A 481 30.85 1.97 12.56
CA VAL A 481 30.74 0.94 11.51
C VAL A 481 29.82 1.39 10.37
N ALA A 482 28.86 2.27 10.64
CA ALA A 482 27.92 2.79 9.65
C ALA A 482 28.54 3.80 8.66
N MET A 483 29.61 4.51 9.05
CA MET A 483 30.26 5.52 8.21
C MET A 483 31.19 4.91 7.14
N LYS A 484 30.60 4.35 6.08
CA LYS A 484 31.35 3.75 4.96
C LYS A 484 31.45 4.71 3.78
N ARG A 485 32.50 4.55 2.96
CA ARG A 485 32.69 5.37 1.73
C ARG A 485 31.52 5.29 0.76
N LYS A 486 30.93 4.11 0.58
CA LYS A 486 29.77 3.88 -0.30
C LYS A 486 28.52 4.66 0.12
N ASP A 487 28.43 5.01 1.40
CA ASP A 487 27.30 5.73 2.00
C ASP A 487 27.62 7.23 2.12
N GLY A 488 28.67 7.71 1.42
CA GLY A 488 29.01 9.13 1.32
C GLY A 488 29.92 9.67 2.43
N PHE A 489 30.60 8.83 3.20
CA PHE A 489 31.51 9.26 4.28
C PHE A 489 32.98 9.16 3.90
N VAL A 490 33.81 10.07 4.44
CA VAL A 490 35.28 10.00 4.31
C VAL A 490 35.97 10.14 5.67
N PRO A 491 36.93 9.25 6.01
CA PRO A 491 37.72 9.39 7.22
C PRO A 491 38.79 10.48 7.06
N ILE A 492 39.15 11.16 8.14
CA ILE A 492 40.24 12.15 8.17
C ILE A 492 41.41 11.57 8.96
N GLY A 493 42.36 10.99 8.23
CA GLY A 493 43.49 10.28 8.82
C GLY A 493 43.05 9.05 9.64
N ARG A 494 43.69 8.84 10.80
CA ARG A 494 43.47 7.65 11.67
C ARG A 494 42.86 7.99 13.03
N ASN A 495 42.33 9.20 13.19
CA ASN A 495 41.91 9.74 14.48
C ASN A 495 40.41 9.58 14.77
N SER A 496 39.71 8.69 14.07
CA SER A 496 38.26 8.52 14.19
C SER A 496 37.49 9.83 13.95
N VAL A 497 37.97 10.63 13.00
CA VAL A 497 37.29 11.84 12.54
C VAL A 497 36.74 11.52 11.17
N PHE A 498 35.48 11.89 10.94
CA PHE A 498 34.78 11.65 9.68
C PHE A 498 34.19 12.96 9.17
N GLY A 499 34.06 13.04 7.85
CA GLY A 499 33.29 14.08 7.17
C GLY A 499 32.49 13.49 6.01
N LEU A 500 31.71 14.33 5.35
CA LEU A 500 30.92 13.93 4.18
C LEU A 500 31.78 14.04 2.92
N LYS A 501 31.62 13.09 1.99
CA LYS A 501 32.34 13.08 0.71
C LYS A 501 32.00 14.30 -0.14
N LYS A 502 30.74 14.76 -0.10
CA LYS A 502 30.29 15.96 -0.83
C LYS A 502 31.06 17.23 -0.45
N TRP A 503 31.59 17.30 0.78
CA TRP A 503 32.39 18.42 1.25
C TRP A 503 33.70 18.61 0.49
N GLU A 504 34.21 17.60 -0.22
CA GLU A 504 35.38 17.79 -1.08
C GLU A 504 35.12 18.73 -2.26
N ASN A 505 33.84 18.88 -2.65
CA ASN A 505 33.40 19.81 -3.70
C ASN A 505 32.78 21.09 -3.12
N GLU A 506 32.26 21.04 -1.89
CA GLU A 506 31.54 22.17 -1.26
C GLU A 506 32.43 23.05 -0.37
N LEU A 507 33.44 22.47 0.30
CA LEU A 507 34.29 23.17 1.27
C LEU A 507 35.69 23.41 0.70
N GLU A 508 36.14 24.67 0.79
CA GLU A 508 37.51 25.02 0.46
C GLU A 508 38.49 24.32 1.42
N ASN A 509 39.59 23.78 0.89
CA ASN A 509 40.64 23.11 1.67
C ASN A 509 40.15 21.88 2.46
N PHE A 510 39.07 21.24 2.04
CA PHE A 510 38.64 19.94 2.57
C PHE A 510 39.06 18.79 1.66
N LYS A 511 39.67 17.76 2.26
CA LYS A 511 39.98 16.51 1.57
C LYS A 511 39.98 15.33 2.52
N GLY A 512 39.20 14.31 2.19
CA GLY A 512 39.14 13.05 2.92
C GLY A 512 40.43 12.23 2.78
N GLY A 513 40.50 11.15 3.55
CA GLY A 513 41.58 10.17 3.44
C GLY A 513 42.83 10.47 4.29
N THR A 514 43.85 9.68 4.03
CA THR A 514 45.16 9.72 4.66
C THR A 514 46.12 10.63 3.90
N ILE A 515 47.22 11.03 4.56
CA ILE A 515 48.28 11.81 3.89
C ILE A 515 48.81 11.07 2.65
N ARG A 516 48.91 9.74 2.70
CA ARG A 516 49.34 8.91 1.57
C ARG A 516 48.42 9.10 0.36
N GLU A 517 47.12 8.89 0.54
CA GLU A 517 46.12 9.06 -0.53
C GLU A 517 46.16 10.48 -1.11
N ILE A 518 46.25 11.52 -0.26
CA ILE A 518 46.35 12.92 -0.71
C ILE A 518 47.61 13.15 -1.57
N VAL A 519 48.76 12.60 -1.16
CA VAL A 519 50.01 12.72 -1.90
C VAL A 519 49.96 11.92 -3.21
N GLU A 520 49.40 10.73 -3.19
CA GLU A 520 49.24 9.90 -4.38
C GLU A 520 48.39 10.61 -5.44
N GLU A 521 47.21 11.13 -5.05
CA GLU A 521 46.35 11.89 -5.95
C GLU A 521 47.03 13.15 -6.51
N PHE A 522 47.87 13.81 -5.71
CA PHE A 522 48.67 14.95 -6.17
C PHE A 522 49.72 14.51 -7.21
N LEU A 523 50.49 13.47 -6.93
CA LEU A 523 51.55 12.97 -7.82
C LEU A 523 51.00 12.33 -9.12
N ILE A 524 49.77 11.80 -9.09
CA ILE A 524 49.07 11.29 -10.29
C ILE A 524 48.85 12.41 -11.32
N GLN A 525 48.86 13.68 -10.94
CA GLN A 525 48.64 14.80 -11.87
C GLN A 525 49.90 15.21 -12.66
N PHE A 526 51.10 14.77 -12.23
CA PHE A 526 52.37 15.22 -12.83
C PHE A 526 53.11 14.08 -13.54
N SER A 527 53.62 14.32 -14.74
CA SER A 527 54.46 13.34 -15.46
C SER A 527 55.83 13.13 -14.80
N GLU A 528 56.29 14.11 -14.02
CA GLU A 528 57.59 14.12 -13.36
C GLU A 528 57.47 13.98 -11.83
N PRO A 529 58.50 13.45 -11.13
CA PRO A 529 58.54 13.41 -9.68
C PRO A 529 58.53 14.82 -9.08
N LYS A 530 57.88 14.99 -7.93
CA LYS A 530 57.79 16.30 -7.25
C LYS A 530 58.68 16.37 -6.03
N HIS A 531 59.23 17.56 -5.77
CA HIS A 531 60.04 17.77 -4.59
C HIS A 531 59.18 17.69 -3.33
N ILE A 532 59.74 17.15 -2.24
CA ILE A 532 59.04 17.00 -0.96
C ILE A 532 58.48 18.32 -0.41
N SER A 533 59.05 19.47 -0.76
CA SER A 533 58.51 20.78 -0.39
C SER A 533 57.19 21.10 -1.10
N GLU A 534 57.08 20.84 -2.41
CA GLU A 534 55.84 21.03 -3.19
C GLU A 534 54.74 20.10 -2.66
N ILE A 535 55.10 18.84 -2.36
CA ILE A 535 54.19 17.87 -1.76
C ILE A 535 53.72 18.36 -0.39
N THR A 536 54.63 18.91 0.42
CA THR A 536 54.30 19.43 1.74
C THR A 536 53.34 20.61 1.66
N GLU A 537 53.59 21.56 0.75
CA GLU A 537 52.69 22.71 0.53
C GLU A 537 51.28 22.24 0.16
N HIS A 538 51.15 21.28 -0.75
CA HIS A 538 49.85 20.71 -1.11
C HIS A 538 49.16 20.01 0.07
N VAL A 539 49.88 19.18 0.82
CA VAL A 539 49.32 18.45 1.98
C VAL A 539 48.89 19.41 3.10
N LEU A 540 49.64 20.48 3.34
CA LEU A 540 49.36 21.44 4.40
C LEU A 540 48.03 22.20 4.21
N LYS A 541 47.55 22.34 2.95
CA LYS A 541 46.21 22.88 2.66
C LYS A 541 45.12 22.09 3.41
N TYR A 542 45.24 20.76 3.41
CA TYR A 542 44.24 19.86 4.00
C TYR A 542 44.64 19.35 5.41
N ARG A 543 45.92 19.38 5.76
CA ARG A 543 46.48 18.86 7.03
C ARG A 543 47.48 19.86 7.63
N PRO A 544 47.00 21.02 8.11
CA PRO A 544 47.87 22.13 8.51
C PRO A 544 48.79 21.84 9.72
N LYS A 545 48.50 20.79 10.50
CA LYS A 545 49.30 20.39 11.68
C LYS A 545 50.44 19.41 11.35
N SER A 546 50.57 18.99 10.09
CA SER A 546 51.68 18.13 9.65
C SER A 546 52.95 18.94 9.38
N ASN A 547 54.03 18.28 8.97
CA ASN A 547 55.26 18.93 8.54
C ASN A 547 56.02 18.05 7.54
N GLN A 548 56.97 18.64 6.83
CA GLN A 548 57.74 17.99 5.76
C GLN A 548 58.39 16.67 6.23
N TYR A 549 59.00 16.67 7.41
CA TYR A 549 59.66 15.48 7.96
C TYR A 549 58.64 14.37 8.24
N SER A 550 57.53 14.69 8.89
CA SER A 550 56.47 13.73 9.20
C SER A 550 55.83 13.14 7.94
N ILE A 551 55.62 13.96 6.91
CA ILE A 551 55.06 13.52 5.63
C ILE A 551 56.04 12.56 4.95
N LEU A 552 57.30 12.96 4.81
CA LEU A 552 58.34 12.13 4.19
C LEU A 552 58.49 10.78 4.91
N GLN A 553 58.58 10.79 6.24
CA GLN A 553 58.67 9.55 7.01
C GLN A 553 57.42 8.69 6.86
N ASN A 554 56.23 9.30 6.80
CA ASN A 554 54.98 8.56 6.60
C ASN A 554 54.91 7.85 5.24
N LEU A 555 55.42 8.51 4.18
CA LEU A 555 55.53 7.95 2.83
C LEU A 555 56.59 6.85 2.77
N LYS A 556 57.75 7.04 3.42
CA LYS A 556 58.82 6.02 3.50
C LYS A 556 58.39 4.75 4.23
N LEU A 557 57.47 4.88 5.19
CA LEU A 557 56.86 3.76 5.91
C LEU A 557 55.71 3.12 5.12
N ASP A 558 55.51 3.48 3.86
CA ASP A 558 54.52 2.82 3.03
C ASP A 558 55.00 1.44 2.57
N GLU A 559 54.23 0.42 2.92
CA GLU A 559 54.54 -0.99 2.59
C GLU A 559 53.90 -1.41 1.27
N SER A 560 52.99 -0.61 0.71
CA SER A 560 52.32 -0.90 -0.55
C SER A 560 53.23 -0.69 -1.77
N GLY A 561 54.37 0.00 -1.58
CA GLY A 561 55.33 0.25 -2.65
C GLY A 561 54.83 1.27 -3.68
N SER A 562 53.82 2.07 -3.33
CA SER A 562 53.21 3.04 -4.24
C SER A 562 54.11 4.23 -4.58
N TYR A 563 55.14 4.49 -3.79
CA TYR A 563 56.03 5.64 -3.96
C TYR A 563 57.45 5.24 -4.35
N VAL A 564 58.04 6.02 -5.26
CA VAL A 564 59.44 5.92 -5.69
C VAL A 564 60.18 7.16 -5.23
N PHE A 565 61.32 6.96 -4.54
CA PHE A 565 62.14 8.05 -4.01
C PHE A 565 63.38 8.25 -4.89
N PHE A 566 63.65 9.50 -5.26
CA PHE A 566 64.78 9.91 -6.10
C PHE A 566 65.77 10.76 -5.30
N ILE A 567 67.01 10.83 -5.79
CA ILE A 567 68.02 11.76 -5.28
C ILE A 567 67.49 13.20 -5.36
N GLY A 568 67.84 14.03 -4.37
CA GLY A 568 67.35 15.41 -4.30
C GLY A 568 65.98 15.57 -3.63
N SER A 569 65.50 14.57 -2.90
CA SER A 569 64.19 14.60 -2.19
C SER A 569 62.97 14.69 -3.11
N ASN A 570 63.09 14.22 -4.34
CA ASN A 570 61.97 14.09 -5.28
C ASN A 570 61.25 12.75 -5.08
N ILE A 571 59.92 12.77 -5.18
CA ILE A 571 59.06 11.60 -4.96
C ILE A 571 58.11 11.45 -6.16
N GLY A 572 58.03 10.24 -6.69
CA GLY A 572 57.06 9.85 -7.71
C GLY A 572 56.19 8.68 -7.24
N ILE A 573 55.24 8.29 -8.06
CA ILE A 573 54.44 7.06 -7.93
C ILE A 573 54.96 5.93 -8.82
N THR A 574 54.86 4.69 -8.36
CA THR A 574 55.39 3.49 -9.03
C THR A 574 54.66 3.14 -10.33
N SER A 575 53.40 3.56 -10.47
CA SER A 575 52.58 3.33 -11.67
C SER A 575 53.03 4.14 -12.90
N LYS A 576 53.93 5.11 -12.74
CA LYS A 576 54.44 5.95 -13.83
C LYS A 576 55.88 5.62 -14.20
N LYS A 577 56.19 5.82 -15.48
CA LYS A 577 57.55 5.76 -16.01
C LYS A 577 58.15 7.17 -15.96
N TYR A 578 59.37 7.25 -15.47
CA TYR A 578 60.16 8.49 -15.40
C TYR A 578 61.43 8.33 -16.23
N GLU A 579 62.04 9.45 -16.62
CA GLU A 579 63.28 9.46 -17.39
C GLU A 579 64.41 8.67 -16.72
N SER A 580 65.25 8.03 -17.53
CA SER A 580 66.34 7.14 -17.09
C SER A 580 67.39 7.81 -16.22
N ASP A 581 67.52 9.12 -16.34
CA ASP A 581 68.61 9.90 -15.75
C ASP A 581 68.34 10.20 -14.26
N LEU A 582 67.11 9.97 -13.80
CA LEU A 582 66.70 10.13 -12.42
C LEU A 582 67.16 8.94 -11.56
N LYS A 583 68.20 9.16 -10.77
CA LYS A 583 68.75 8.17 -9.83
C LYS A 583 67.75 7.85 -8.71
N LYS A 584 67.21 6.63 -8.72
CA LYS A 584 66.38 6.07 -7.65
C LYS A 584 67.22 5.77 -6.42
N ILE A 585 66.65 5.97 -5.23
CA ILE A 585 67.25 5.56 -3.96
C ILE A 585 67.00 4.06 -3.80
N SER A 586 68.05 3.24 -3.88
CA SER A 586 67.99 1.77 -3.87
C SER A 586 67.54 1.17 -2.54
N GLU A 587 67.83 1.85 -1.42
CA GLU A 587 67.35 1.50 -0.10
C GLU A 587 66.83 2.75 0.61
N VAL A 588 65.51 2.80 0.80
CA VAL A 588 64.94 3.76 1.75
C VAL A 588 65.40 3.28 3.13
N ASN A 589 66.48 3.87 3.65
CA ASN A 589 67.00 3.57 5.00
C ASN A 589 65.85 3.62 6.00
N LYS A 590 65.31 2.44 6.36
CA LYS A 590 64.44 2.26 7.51
C LYS A 590 65.35 2.63 8.68
N THR A 591 65.09 3.77 9.33
CA THR A 591 65.86 4.27 10.47
C THR A 591 66.38 3.10 11.32
N ASP A 592 67.69 3.03 11.59
CA ASP A 592 68.35 2.02 12.44
C ASP A 592 67.64 1.92 13.79
N LYS A 593 66.59 1.11 13.83
CA LYS A 593 65.70 1.01 14.97
C LYS A 593 66.32 -0.05 15.85
N LYS A 594 67.24 0.39 16.72
CA LYS A 594 67.89 -0.51 17.67
C LYS A 594 66.88 -1.43 18.34
N THR A 595 67.17 -2.73 18.31
CA THR A 595 66.30 -3.79 18.84
C THR A 595 66.09 -3.60 20.35
N TRP A 596 65.13 -4.34 20.92
CA TRP A 596 64.92 -4.26 22.37
C TRP A 596 66.18 -4.75 23.11
N GLU A 597 66.80 -5.79 22.57
CA GLU A 597 67.97 -6.47 23.09
C GLU A 597 69.20 -5.55 23.05
N GLU A 598 69.45 -4.87 21.93
CA GLU A 598 70.52 -3.86 21.82
C GLU A 598 70.34 -2.70 22.80
N ARG A 599 69.10 -2.23 22.99
CA ARG A 599 68.83 -1.13 23.94
C ARG A 599 68.93 -1.59 25.39
N PHE A 600 68.58 -2.84 25.67
CA PHE A 600 68.77 -3.45 26.97
C PHE A 600 70.25 -3.60 27.30
N GLU A 601 71.06 -4.08 26.35
CA GLU A 601 72.52 -4.18 26.49
C GLU A 601 73.16 -2.80 26.74
N MET A 602 72.75 -1.78 25.99
CA MET A 602 73.20 -0.41 26.23
C MET A 602 72.86 0.07 27.66
N LEU A 603 71.70 -0.32 28.19
CA LEU A 603 71.31 0.00 29.57
C LEU A 603 72.14 -0.79 30.59
N GLN A 604 72.42 -2.07 30.35
CA GLN A 604 73.28 -2.88 31.20
C GLN A 604 74.69 -2.28 31.28
N ASN A 605 75.27 -1.92 30.14
CA ASN A 605 76.58 -1.29 30.07
C ASN A 605 76.59 0.06 30.78
N PHE A 606 75.54 0.87 30.60
CA PHE A 606 75.39 2.13 31.32
C PHE A 606 75.41 1.92 32.84
N ILE A 607 74.59 1.00 33.35
CA ILE A 607 74.51 0.70 34.80
C ILE A 607 75.83 0.12 35.31
N ALA A 608 76.50 -0.72 34.52
CA ALA A 608 77.77 -1.32 34.89
C ALA A 608 78.87 -0.27 35.09
N ILE A 609 78.91 0.76 34.25
CA ILE A 609 79.88 1.86 34.28
C ILE A 609 79.50 2.89 35.35
N GLU A 610 78.28 3.41 35.29
CA GLU A 610 77.84 4.56 36.08
C GLU A 610 77.35 4.16 37.49
N LYS A 611 77.17 2.86 37.75
CA LYS A 611 76.65 2.29 39.01
C LYS A 611 75.31 2.88 39.47
N ARG A 612 74.52 3.39 38.53
CA ARG A 612 73.22 4.03 38.75
C ARG A 612 72.31 3.89 37.51
N LEU A 613 71.03 4.20 37.68
CA LEU A 613 70.08 4.32 36.57
C LEU A 613 70.25 5.65 35.80
N PRO A 614 69.89 5.70 34.50
CA PRO A 614 70.00 6.92 33.69
C PRO A 614 69.03 8.02 34.17
N PHE A 615 69.41 9.28 33.99
CA PHE A 615 68.61 10.46 34.36
C PHE A 615 67.91 11.12 33.17
N SER A 616 66.91 11.95 33.48
CA SER A 616 66.04 12.61 32.49
C SER A 616 66.53 13.96 32.00
N ASN A 617 67.46 14.60 32.73
CA ASN A 617 67.96 15.95 32.45
C ASN A 617 69.32 16.17 33.16
N GLY A 618 70.11 17.13 32.68
CA GLY A 618 71.43 17.46 33.24
C GLY A 618 72.51 16.42 32.92
N VAL A 619 72.30 15.64 31.84
CA VAL A 619 73.14 14.52 31.40
C VAL A 619 73.19 14.45 29.86
N PRO A 620 74.18 13.77 29.25
CA PRO A 620 74.29 13.66 27.80
C PRO A 620 73.05 13.06 27.12
N GLU A 621 72.81 13.42 25.86
CA GLU A 621 71.61 13.04 25.12
C GLU A 621 71.40 11.51 25.01
N ASN A 622 72.50 10.75 24.95
CA ASN A 622 72.46 9.29 24.94
C ASN A 622 71.90 8.69 26.23
N GLU A 623 72.17 9.31 27.38
CA GLU A 623 71.60 8.91 28.67
C GLU A 623 70.10 9.23 28.73
N ILE A 624 69.70 10.40 28.23
CA ILE A 624 68.28 10.81 28.15
C ILE A 624 67.49 9.82 27.29
N LYS A 625 68.08 9.34 26.18
CA LYS A 625 67.48 8.31 25.32
C LYS A 625 67.28 6.98 26.06
N LEU A 626 68.25 6.56 26.88
CA LEU A 626 68.12 5.36 27.72
C LEU A 626 67.08 5.52 28.82
N TYR A 627 67.02 6.68 29.49
CA TYR A 627 65.99 7.00 30.48
C TYR A 627 64.58 6.92 29.88
N ARG A 628 64.36 7.55 28.71
CA ARG A 628 63.07 7.50 28.02
C ARG A 628 62.70 6.07 27.65
N TRP A 629 63.64 5.30 27.12
CA TRP A 629 63.41 3.91 26.75
C TRP A 629 63.03 3.04 27.95
N LEU A 630 63.75 3.16 29.08
CA LEU A 630 63.48 2.42 30.32
C LEU A 630 62.07 2.72 30.87
N ASN A 631 61.67 3.99 30.89
CA ASN A 631 60.33 4.37 31.37
C ASN A 631 59.20 3.89 30.45
N ILE A 632 59.44 3.82 29.14
CA ILE A 632 58.48 3.20 28.22
C ILE A 632 58.30 1.72 28.56
N GLN A 633 59.36 0.99 28.90
CA GLN A 633 59.24 -0.42 29.30
C GLN A 633 58.47 -0.58 30.61
N LYS A 634 58.78 0.24 31.64
CA LYS A 634 58.02 0.26 32.90
C LYS A 634 56.53 0.58 32.69
N SER A 635 56.21 1.53 31.82
CA SER A 635 54.81 1.86 31.49
C SER A 635 54.09 0.70 30.79
N LYS A 636 54.79 -0.05 29.92
CA LYS A 636 54.24 -1.25 29.28
C LYS A 636 54.01 -2.38 30.29
N GLN A 637 54.93 -2.56 31.23
CA GLN A 637 54.81 -3.51 32.33
C GLN A 637 53.57 -3.21 33.19
N ASN A 638 53.41 -1.96 33.65
CA ASN A 638 52.24 -1.53 34.43
C ASN A 638 50.90 -1.73 33.71
N LYS A 639 50.91 -1.79 32.37
CA LYS A 639 49.72 -2.02 31.54
C LYS A 639 49.57 -3.50 31.13
N GLY A 640 50.43 -4.40 31.62
CA GLY A 640 50.43 -5.83 31.26
C GLY A 640 50.80 -6.12 29.79
N LYS A 641 51.52 -5.20 29.12
CA LYS A 641 51.83 -5.25 27.68
C LYS A 641 53.31 -5.54 27.39
N LEU A 642 54.11 -5.82 28.41
CA LEU A 642 55.51 -6.22 28.26
C LEU A 642 55.61 -7.74 28.35
N ASP A 643 56.42 -8.34 27.47
CA ASP A 643 56.68 -9.77 27.50
C ASP A 643 57.30 -10.21 28.84
N LYS A 644 56.86 -11.36 29.36
CA LYS A 644 57.24 -11.84 30.70
C LYS A 644 58.74 -12.02 30.87
N TYR A 645 59.44 -12.50 29.83
CA TYR A 645 60.90 -12.66 29.87
C TYR A 645 61.62 -11.31 29.92
N LYS A 646 61.13 -10.32 29.17
CA LYS A 646 61.65 -8.95 29.15
C LYS A 646 61.40 -8.22 30.47
N GLU A 647 60.25 -8.46 31.08
CA GLU A 647 59.90 -7.97 32.41
C GLU A 647 60.86 -8.48 33.48
N VAL A 648 61.10 -9.79 33.54
CA VAL A 648 62.05 -10.40 34.48
C VAL A 648 63.45 -9.81 34.31
N LYS A 649 63.95 -9.69 33.07
CA LYS A 649 65.26 -9.10 32.78
C LYS A 649 65.41 -7.67 33.28
N ILE A 650 64.39 -6.83 33.05
CA ILE A 650 64.41 -5.43 33.50
C ILE A 650 64.34 -5.35 35.02
N ASN A 651 63.49 -6.15 35.66
CA ASN A 651 63.35 -6.15 37.11
C ASN A 651 64.64 -6.60 37.79
N CYS A 652 65.25 -7.71 37.37
CA CYS A 652 66.52 -8.18 37.91
C CYS A 652 67.65 -7.13 37.77
N LEU A 653 67.69 -6.41 36.64
CA LEU A 653 68.69 -5.37 36.41
C LEU A 653 68.48 -4.14 37.33
N ILE A 654 67.22 -3.79 37.61
CA ILE A 654 66.86 -2.67 38.49
C ILE A 654 67.08 -3.03 39.95
N GLU A 655 66.72 -4.26 40.37
CA GLU A 655 66.90 -4.74 41.75
C GLU A 655 68.37 -4.76 42.19
N GLY A 656 69.29 -5.00 41.25
CA GLY A 656 70.74 -4.94 41.49
C GLY A 656 71.36 -3.54 41.51
N SER A 657 70.57 -2.47 41.33
CA SER A 657 71.06 -1.08 41.25
C SER A 657 70.48 -0.24 42.40
N PRO A 658 71.29 0.60 43.09
CA PRO A 658 70.77 1.47 44.15
C PRO A 658 69.65 2.38 43.61
N SER A 659 68.51 2.35 44.28
CA SER A 659 67.31 3.13 43.92
C SER A 659 67.54 4.63 44.14
N ILE A 660 68.17 5.29 43.17
CA ILE A 660 68.07 6.73 42.99
C ILE A 660 67.26 6.97 41.71
N ASN A 661 65.95 6.67 41.80
CA ASN A 661 64.99 7.17 40.81
C ASN A 661 64.63 8.60 41.17
N GLY A 662 65.15 9.57 40.43
CA GLY A 662 64.78 10.97 40.61
C GLY A 662 65.78 11.90 39.94
N ARG A 663 65.32 13.05 39.46
CA ARG A 663 66.17 14.15 38.95
C ARG A 663 67.41 14.28 39.84
N ARG A 664 68.61 14.47 39.25
CA ARG A 664 69.78 14.93 40.00
C ARG A 664 69.32 16.11 40.86
N ARG A 665 69.25 15.93 42.19
CA ARG A 665 69.05 17.07 43.09
C ARG A 665 70.30 17.92 42.86
N LEU A 666 70.12 19.14 42.36
CA LEU A 666 71.13 20.19 42.53
C LEU A 666 71.54 20.13 44.01
N PHE A 667 72.85 20.12 44.28
CA PHE A 667 73.38 19.98 45.63
C PHE A 667 72.60 20.92 46.57
N SER A 668 72.00 20.40 47.65
CA SER A 668 71.09 21.20 48.51
C SER A 668 71.79 22.43 49.09
N SER A 669 73.12 22.37 49.25
CA SER A 669 73.97 23.49 49.62
C SER A 669 73.91 24.68 48.66
N GLU A 670 74.02 24.45 47.34
CA GLU A 670 73.99 25.51 46.33
C GLU A 670 72.62 26.21 46.32
N LYS A 671 71.55 25.44 46.52
CA LYS A 671 70.18 25.97 46.61
C LYS A 671 69.95 26.82 47.87
N TYR A 672 70.56 26.46 48.99
CA TYR A 672 70.54 27.30 50.20
C TYR A 672 71.34 28.60 49.99
N GLU A 673 72.47 28.57 49.27
CA GLU A 673 73.23 29.78 48.92
C GLU A 673 72.47 30.71 47.96
N GLU A 674 71.79 30.15 46.94
CA GLU A 674 70.88 30.92 46.07
C GLU A 674 69.77 31.57 46.89
N LEU A 675 69.16 30.82 47.81
CA LEU A 675 68.08 31.31 48.66
C LEU A 675 68.56 32.39 49.64
N PHE A 676 69.72 32.19 50.27
CA PHE A 676 70.34 33.16 51.16
C PHE A 676 70.71 34.45 50.43
N SER A 677 71.32 34.33 49.25
CA SER A 677 71.64 35.48 48.39
C SER A 677 70.38 36.24 47.97
N PHE A 678 69.32 35.50 47.59
CA PHE A 678 68.05 36.10 47.23
C PHE A 678 67.44 36.89 48.39
N VAL A 679 67.37 36.31 49.59
CA VAL A 679 66.81 36.99 50.78
C VAL A 679 67.67 38.18 51.18
N SER A 680 69.00 38.06 51.12
CA SER A 680 69.94 39.14 51.43
C SER A 680 69.79 40.35 50.49
N ILE A 681 69.65 40.09 49.18
CA ILE A 681 69.51 41.14 48.16
C ILE A 681 68.10 41.75 48.19
N ASN A 682 67.05 40.92 48.26
CA ASN A 682 65.67 41.37 48.09
C ASN A 682 64.96 41.73 49.40
N ARG A 683 65.58 41.45 50.56
CA ARG A 683 65.04 41.66 51.91
C ARG A 683 63.64 41.05 52.11
N ARG A 684 63.36 39.95 51.41
CA ARG A 684 62.11 39.19 51.49
C ARG A 684 62.31 37.76 51.00
N LEU A 685 61.36 36.90 51.35
CA LEU A 685 61.28 35.54 50.79
C LEU A 685 60.81 35.55 49.32
N PRO A 686 61.23 34.55 48.52
CA PRO A 686 60.75 34.38 47.15
C PRO A 686 59.24 34.13 47.12
N SER A 687 58.56 34.57 46.07
CA SER A 687 57.10 34.44 45.92
C SER A 687 56.73 33.55 44.74
N ALA A 688 55.66 32.75 44.89
CA ALA A 688 55.11 31.95 43.79
C ALA A 688 54.53 32.79 42.65
N ASN A 689 54.16 34.04 42.93
CA ASN A 689 53.42 34.91 42.01
C ASN A 689 54.33 35.88 41.23
N LYS A 690 55.66 35.77 41.40
CA LYS A 690 56.64 36.59 40.69
C LYS A 690 57.41 35.73 39.70
N ASN A 691 57.43 36.17 38.45
CA ASN A 691 58.17 35.49 37.38
C ASN A 691 59.64 35.32 37.79
N CYS A 692 60.16 34.12 37.54
CA CYS A 692 61.55 33.70 37.82
C CYS A 692 61.87 33.40 39.30
N GLU A 693 60.91 33.50 40.23
CA GLU A 693 61.08 33.13 41.65
C GLU A 693 60.48 31.76 42.00
N GLU A 694 59.73 31.14 41.07
CA GLU A 694 58.86 29.99 41.37
C GLU A 694 59.66 28.77 41.81
N ASN A 695 60.85 28.58 41.25
CA ASN A 695 61.73 27.47 41.61
C ASN A 695 62.34 27.65 43.00
N LEU A 696 62.70 28.89 43.38
CA LEU A 696 63.24 29.21 44.70
C LEU A 696 62.14 29.13 45.76
N TYR A 697 60.93 29.62 45.45
CA TYR A 697 59.75 29.50 46.29
C TYR A 697 59.40 28.03 46.56
N LYS A 698 59.34 27.19 45.51
CA LYS A 698 59.04 25.75 45.67
C LYS A 698 60.09 25.04 46.51
N PHE A 699 61.36 25.41 46.38
CA PHE A 699 62.43 24.88 47.21
C PHE A 699 62.24 25.30 48.68
N PHE A 700 62.11 26.60 48.97
CA PHE A 700 61.87 27.10 50.33
C PHE A 700 60.64 26.47 50.98
N TYR A 701 59.51 26.42 50.26
CA TYR A 701 58.26 25.86 50.78
C TYR A 701 58.38 24.36 51.11
N LYS A 702 59.15 23.61 50.32
CA LYS A 702 59.42 22.19 50.60
C LYS A 702 60.31 22.02 51.82
N GLN A 703 61.35 22.84 51.97
CA GLN A 703 62.22 22.79 53.15
C GLN A 703 61.47 23.19 54.42
N ARG A 704 60.62 24.21 54.36
CA ARG A 704 59.75 24.60 55.48
C ARG A 704 58.86 23.45 55.96
N LYS A 705 58.24 22.70 55.03
CA LYS A 705 57.42 21.54 55.42
C LYS A 705 58.22 20.44 56.12
N LEU A 706 59.46 20.20 55.68
CA LEU A 706 60.36 19.24 56.33
C LEU A 706 60.80 19.74 57.71
N TYR A 707 60.97 21.06 57.86
CA TYR A 707 61.34 21.70 59.12
C TYR A 707 60.20 21.57 60.13
N ASP A 708 58.99 21.95 59.71
CA ASP A 708 57.77 21.85 60.52
C ASP A 708 57.45 20.39 60.93
N ALA A 709 57.95 19.40 60.18
CA ALA A 709 57.78 17.96 60.45
C ALA A 709 58.96 17.32 61.22
N ASN A 710 60.01 18.07 61.59
CA ASN A 710 61.27 17.55 62.16
C ASN A 710 61.95 16.47 61.28
N GLU A 711 61.82 16.58 59.96
CA GLU A 711 62.41 15.65 58.98
C GLU A 711 63.66 16.21 58.28
N LEU A 712 64.10 17.42 58.67
CA LEU A 712 65.31 18.06 58.15
C LEU A 712 66.56 17.54 58.85
N ASP A 713 67.63 17.28 58.11
CA ASP A 713 68.91 16.89 58.75
C ASP A 713 69.54 18.09 59.48
N SER A 714 70.36 17.83 60.49
CA SER A 714 70.91 18.86 61.38
C SER A 714 71.74 19.94 60.66
N LYS A 715 72.36 19.63 59.51
CA LYS A 715 73.13 20.63 58.73
C LYS A 715 72.21 21.49 57.88
N GLU A 716 71.20 20.90 57.28
CA GLU A 716 70.19 21.62 56.50
C GLU A 716 69.27 22.46 57.39
N GLU A 717 68.99 22.00 58.61
CA GLU A 717 68.21 22.72 59.62
C GLU A 717 68.90 24.04 60.02
N ILE A 718 70.21 24.00 60.29
CA ILE A 718 71.01 25.20 60.58
C ILE A 718 70.93 26.20 59.42
N LYS A 719 71.11 25.73 58.18
CA LYS A 719 71.03 26.59 56.98
C LYS A 719 69.63 27.16 56.75
N PHE A 720 68.59 26.37 57.03
CA PHE A 720 67.20 26.83 56.92
C PHE A 720 66.88 27.92 57.95
N ILE A 721 67.37 27.76 59.20
CA ILE A 721 67.25 28.78 60.25
C ILE A 721 68.04 30.05 59.90
N GLU A 722 69.23 29.92 59.30
CA GLU A 722 70.03 31.08 58.83
C GLU A 722 69.32 31.91 57.77
N VAL A 723 68.49 31.31 56.92
CA VAL A 723 67.66 32.04 55.93
C VAL A 723 66.54 32.85 56.59
N ALA A 724 66.15 32.51 57.83
CA ALA A 724 65.09 33.18 58.59
C ALA A 724 65.60 34.29 59.53
N LYS A 725 66.92 34.47 59.64
CA LYS A 725 67.57 35.63 60.27
C LYS A 725 67.75 36.75 59.25
#